data_AF-A0AAD7GPM4-F1
#
_entry.id   AF-A0AAD7GPM4-F1
#
_cell.length_a   1.000
_cell.length_b   1.000
_cell.length_c   1.000
_cell.angle_alpha   90.00
_cell.angle_beta   90.00
_cell.angle_gamma   90.00
#
_symmetry.space_group_name_H-M   'P 1'
#
loop_
_entity.id
_entity.type
_entity.pdbx_description
1 polymer ?
#
loop_
_entity_poly.entity_id
_entity_poly.type
_entity_poly.pdbx_seq_one_letter_code
_entity_poly.pdbx_strand_id
1 'polypeptide(L)'
;MRYAACTTEDISFLRTRIAGLGPTDPRLDSRLFRNAAIITAWNSQKDVINRLGAKRFAEDANQELSTFYSIDRISSRSVDKSRWKRCEQSKLSRISTRLQNRLWNAAPSSNSEHLPGKLTLCLGMPFLLRTNDATELCMTKGQESVVIGWDESVGPDGQRVLDTLFVRLLNLPAERIVQIPDLPPNVVPLVRTTSHITALLEDDTVLAIAREQVTGLLNFAITDYTAQGKSRSENPVDLTNCKDHKGYYVALSRATTAAGTIILQDFDESKITCGVSGHLRQEFRELELLHQQTLIPLWITKLKHRGLLPRVVTGVYRRQLIRSYSRWKGSKPDVEDLYPAMREATFQDFARLDRSFDDYGEWCPSGVGNGRRIRPNEGDKDVEPPSKRNKKAALAVVGPHRFADIPDASEYPIGLIWDSTNYSCGYDAFFTVLYNIWIRAPGEWSAHLRSTSNLMTQLSALLAEVSQELLTFENARDNVRRMMHAVNPQQFPYGVLGTSIDKLVGALFHVNRTHARGQRKCNTCGYIEAGEHRLFAPYMCAIPNSSQLEAYPDGVPISVWLQDDLRRTFVRCPVCAANNTRSRLTMEYVVDSLPPLIVIAIDHASLHYSRSLCFEISNSMSMHRLRGVIYGGGFHFTARYISESGVVWFHDGMTTGRACELEGNLDNLPHDFLRSARGKPAIDLVYAKVK
;
A
#
# COMPACT_ATOMS: atom_id res chain seq x y z
N MET A 1 24.11 -3.91 7.58
CA MET A 1 22.68 -4.14 7.22
C MET A 1 21.67 -3.38 8.08
N ARG A 2 21.63 -3.56 9.41
CA ARG A 2 20.66 -2.88 10.31
C ARG A 2 20.57 -1.36 10.09
N TYR A 3 21.69 -0.73 9.75
CA TYR A 3 21.81 0.71 9.51
C TYR A 3 21.77 1.11 8.02
N ALA A 4 21.39 0.19 7.12
CA ALA A 4 21.50 0.36 5.67
C ALA A 4 22.88 0.86 5.21
N ALA A 5 23.93 0.40 5.88
CA ALA A 5 25.32 0.78 5.63
C ALA A 5 26.19 -0.47 5.41
N CYS A 6 25.73 -1.40 4.57
CA CYS A 6 26.54 -2.53 4.14
C CYS A 6 27.71 -2.06 3.27
N THR A 7 28.89 -2.63 3.47
CA THR A 7 30.07 -2.33 2.63
C THR A 7 30.08 -3.19 1.37
N THR A 8 30.99 -2.90 0.44
CA THR A 8 31.18 -3.74 -0.75
C THR A 8 31.59 -5.17 -0.40
N GLU A 9 32.35 -5.38 0.69
CA GLU A 9 32.65 -6.73 1.19
C GLU A 9 31.39 -7.44 1.69
N ASP A 10 30.51 -6.75 2.42
CA ASP A 10 29.24 -7.32 2.88
C ASP A 10 28.36 -7.77 1.70
N ILE A 11 28.24 -6.92 0.67
CA ILE A 11 27.45 -7.25 -0.54
C ILE A 11 28.05 -8.44 -1.26
N SER A 12 29.38 -8.47 -1.41
CA SER A 12 30.09 -9.57 -2.05
C SER A 12 29.85 -10.88 -1.30
N PHE A 13 29.91 -10.84 0.03
CA PHE A 13 29.59 -11.99 0.88
C PHE A 13 28.15 -12.47 0.71
N LEU A 14 27.16 -11.55 0.72
CA LEU A 14 25.76 -11.91 0.53
C LEU A 14 25.51 -12.53 -0.85
N ARG A 15 26.18 -12.05 -1.90
CA ARG A 15 26.10 -12.65 -3.24
C ARG A 15 26.60 -14.09 -3.27
N THR A 16 27.58 -14.47 -2.44
CA THR A 16 27.99 -15.89 -2.28
C THR A 16 26.93 -16.79 -1.66
N ARG A 17 25.83 -16.22 -1.14
CA ARG A 17 24.70 -16.95 -0.57
C ARG A 17 23.52 -17.06 -1.54
N ILE A 18 23.60 -16.45 -2.73
CA ILE A 18 22.56 -16.57 -3.75
C ILE A 18 22.54 -17.99 -4.30
N ALA A 19 21.36 -18.56 -4.44
CA ALA A 19 21.16 -19.89 -5.01
C ALA A 19 21.61 -19.89 -6.47
N GLY A 20 22.38 -20.90 -6.86
CA GLY A 20 22.97 -20.96 -8.20
C GLY A 20 23.24 -22.38 -8.68
N LEU A 21 23.63 -22.48 -9.95
CA LEU A 21 23.94 -23.76 -10.62
C LEU A 21 25.43 -24.12 -10.55
N GLY A 22 26.27 -23.22 -10.04
CA GLY A 22 27.70 -23.45 -9.87
C GLY A 22 28.01 -24.60 -8.90
N PRO A 23 29.21 -25.18 -8.96
CA PRO A 23 29.61 -26.30 -8.12
C PRO A 23 29.68 -25.93 -6.62
N THR A 24 29.93 -24.67 -6.30
CA THR A 24 30.02 -24.14 -4.92
C THR A 24 28.79 -23.37 -4.47
N ASP A 25 27.81 -23.19 -5.35
CA ASP A 25 26.64 -22.36 -5.06
C ASP A 25 25.68 -23.11 -4.13
N PRO A 26 25.05 -22.41 -3.17
CA PRO A 26 23.97 -22.99 -2.37
C PRO A 26 22.84 -23.51 -3.26
N ARG A 27 22.32 -24.70 -2.94
CA ARG A 27 21.22 -25.31 -3.71
C ARG A 27 19.96 -25.47 -2.88
N LEU A 28 18.86 -24.95 -3.40
CA LEU A 28 17.55 -25.02 -2.74
C LEU A 28 16.99 -26.45 -2.72
N ASP A 29 17.38 -27.30 -3.67
CA ASP A 29 17.01 -28.71 -3.74
C ASP A 29 17.81 -29.62 -2.79
N SER A 30 18.85 -29.08 -2.14
CA SER A 30 19.59 -29.81 -1.13
C SER A 30 18.66 -30.24 0.01
N ARG A 31 18.94 -31.41 0.61
CA ARG A 31 18.15 -31.95 1.72
C ARG A 31 18.02 -30.98 2.90
N LEU A 32 19.01 -30.10 3.07
CA LEU A 32 19.02 -29.07 4.11
C LEU A 32 17.88 -28.07 3.93
N PHE A 33 17.69 -27.52 2.71
CA PHE A 33 16.71 -26.44 2.47
C PHE A 33 15.38 -26.93 1.90
N ARG A 34 15.29 -28.19 1.46
CA ARG A 34 14.14 -28.72 0.69
C ARG A 34 12.79 -28.43 1.36
N ASN A 35 12.67 -28.64 2.66
CA ASN A 35 11.43 -28.44 3.43
C ASN A 35 11.49 -27.28 4.42
N ALA A 36 12.56 -26.47 4.38
CA ALA A 36 12.65 -25.28 5.21
C ALA A 36 11.73 -24.19 4.67
N ALA A 37 10.97 -23.53 5.54
CA ALA A 37 10.05 -22.49 5.12
C ALA A 37 10.80 -21.27 4.54
N ILE A 38 10.47 -20.86 3.32
CA ILE A 38 11.05 -19.68 2.66
C ILE A 38 10.47 -18.41 3.27
N ILE A 39 11.32 -17.47 3.69
CA ILE A 39 10.88 -16.15 4.13
C ILE A 39 10.61 -15.28 2.89
N THR A 40 9.40 -14.75 2.78
CA THR A 40 8.98 -13.82 1.72
C THR A 40 8.49 -12.50 2.28
N ALA A 41 8.48 -11.45 1.46
CA ALA A 41 7.95 -10.15 1.87
C ALA A 41 6.40 -10.13 1.91
N TRP A 42 5.73 -10.80 0.96
CA TRP A 42 4.27 -10.71 0.81
C TRP A 42 3.53 -12.01 1.12
N ASN A 43 2.30 -11.90 1.63
CA ASN A 43 1.41 -13.04 1.88
C ASN A 43 1.02 -13.76 0.57
N SER A 44 0.85 -13.02 -0.54
CA SER A 44 0.51 -13.62 -1.84
C SER A 44 1.64 -14.53 -2.36
N GLN A 45 2.90 -14.11 -2.23
CA GLN A 45 4.06 -14.95 -2.56
C GLN A 45 4.08 -16.22 -1.69
N LYS A 46 3.92 -16.04 -0.38
CA LYS A 46 3.86 -17.12 0.61
C LYS A 46 2.78 -18.15 0.23
N ASP A 47 1.59 -17.71 -0.12
CA ASP A 47 0.47 -18.60 -0.46
C ASP A 47 0.73 -19.40 -1.74
N VAL A 48 1.35 -18.77 -2.75
CA VAL A 48 1.76 -19.45 -3.98
C VAL A 48 2.83 -20.50 -3.70
N ILE A 49 3.87 -20.16 -2.93
CA ILE A 49 4.94 -21.10 -2.56
C ILE A 49 4.38 -22.25 -1.72
N ASN A 50 3.48 -21.99 -0.77
CA ASN A 50 2.83 -23.04 0.01
C ASN A 50 2.03 -24.00 -0.87
N ARG A 51 1.29 -23.49 -1.87
CA ARG A 51 0.55 -24.32 -2.82
C ARG A 51 1.48 -25.18 -3.69
N LEU A 52 2.60 -24.63 -4.17
CA LEU A 52 3.58 -25.37 -4.96
C LEU A 52 4.35 -26.38 -4.10
N GLY A 53 4.72 -25.99 -2.88
CA GLY A 53 5.39 -26.83 -1.90
C GLY A 53 4.56 -28.04 -1.49
N ALA A 54 3.23 -27.88 -1.37
CA ALA A 54 2.32 -28.98 -1.11
C ALA A 54 2.39 -30.07 -2.19
N LYS A 55 2.30 -29.67 -3.47
CA LYS A 55 2.38 -30.59 -4.62
C LYS A 55 3.72 -31.31 -4.66
N ARG A 56 4.81 -30.54 -4.60
CA ARG A 56 6.17 -31.07 -4.60
C ARG A 56 6.42 -32.03 -3.43
N PHE A 57 5.97 -31.70 -2.22
CA PHE A 57 6.18 -32.55 -1.06
C PHE A 57 5.45 -33.89 -1.20
N ALA A 58 4.23 -33.88 -1.73
CA ALA A 58 3.48 -35.10 -1.99
C ALA A 58 4.15 -35.97 -3.05
N GLU A 59 4.69 -35.38 -4.11
CA GLU A 59 5.51 -36.07 -5.12
C GLU A 59 6.78 -36.66 -4.52
N ASP A 60 7.55 -35.86 -3.75
CA ASP A 60 8.80 -36.29 -3.09
C ASP A 60 8.54 -37.44 -2.08
N ALA A 61 7.38 -37.44 -1.41
CA ALA A 61 6.99 -38.45 -0.43
C ALA A 61 6.17 -39.61 -1.01
N ASN A 62 5.86 -39.59 -2.31
CA ASN A 62 4.98 -40.53 -3.00
C ASN A 62 3.63 -40.74 -2.28
N GLN A 63 3.00 -39.64 -1.88
CA GLN A 63 1.70 -39.60 -1.20
C GLN A 63 0.65 -38.86 -2.03
N GLU A 64 -0.63 -39.18 -1.84
CA GLU A 64 -1.73 -38.44 -2.44
C GLU A 64 -2.14 -37.23 -1.59
N LEU A 65 -2.54 -36.15 -2.25
CA LEU A 65 -3.04 -34.95 -1.59
C LEU A 65 -4.54 -35.07 -1.28
N SER A 66 -4.89 -35.01 0.01
CA SER A 66 -6.28 -34.88 0.44
C SER A 66 -6.67 -33.41 0.55
N THR A 67 -7.77 -33.01 -0.10
CA THR A 67 -8.28 -31.63 -0.05
C THR A 67 -9.55 -31.56 0.77
N PHE A 68 -9.52 -30.69 1.78
CA PHE A 68 -10.63 -30.40 2.68
C PHE A 68 -11.15 -28.99 2.44
N TYR A 69 -12.46 -28.86 2.37
CA TYR A 69 -13.14 -27.63 2.02
C TYR A 69 -13.68 -26.96 3.28
N SER A 70 -13.70 -25.63 3.31
CA SER A 70 -14.36 -24.89 4.38
C SER A 70 -15.88 -24.93 4.24
N ILE A 71 -16.58 -24.79 5.37
CA ILE A 71 -18.02 -24.53 5.37
C ILE A 71 -18.20 -23.03 5.52
N ASP A 72 -18.68 -22.37 4.45
CA ASP A 72 -18.91 -20.93 4.46
C ASP A 72 -20.41 -20.64 4.59
N ARG A 73 -20.75 -19.65 5.42
CA ARG A 73 -22.09 -19.11 5.57
C ARG A 73 -22.04 -17.59 5.44
N ILE A 74 -23.04 -16.99 4.80
CA ILE A 74 -23.13 -15.53 4.76
C ILE A 74 -23.34 -15.03 6.18
N SER A 75 -22.44 -14.16 6.65
CA SER A 75 -22.57 -13.55 7.97
C SER A 75 -23.60 -12.43 7.89
N SER A 76 -24.65 -12.48 8.72
CA SER A 76 -25.59 -11.36 8.90
C SER A 76 -24.96 -10.16 9.63
N ARG A 77 -23.67 -10.27 10.01
CA ARG A 77 -22.89 -9.23 10.67
C ARG A 77 -21.86 -8.62 9.72
N SER A 78 -22.35 -7.75 8.84
CA SER A 78 -21.76 -6.51 8.28
C SER A 78 -22.40 -6.31 6.89
N VAL A 79 -23.04 -5.20 6.54
CA VAL A 79 -22.74 -3.78 6.75
C VAL A 79 -24.09 -3.04 6.84
N ASP A 80 -24.22 -2.05 7.72
CA ASP A 80 -25.42 -1.20 7.95
C ASP A 80 -26.77 -1.89 8.24
N LYS A 81 -27.19 -1.81 9.51
CA LYS A 81 -28.51 -2.21 10.02
C LYS A 81 -29.72 -1.39 9.52
N SER A 82 -29.60 -0.61 8.44
CA SER A 82 -30.70 0.28 7.99
C SER A 82 -31.32 -0.09 6.64
N ARG A 83 -30.88 -1.16 5.95
CA ARG A 83 -31.37 -1.47 4.59
C ARG A 83 -32.10 -2.77 4.34
N TRP A 84 -32.30 -3.64 5.33
CA TRP A 84 -33.20 -4.79 5.12
C TRP A 84 -34.59 -4.50 5.66
N LYS A 85 -35.49 -4.07 4.76
CA LYS A 85 -36.93 -4.18 5.00
C LYS A 85 -37.22 -5.61 5.45
N ARG A 86 -37.94 -5.72 6.57
CA ARG A 86 -38.53 -6.94 7.15
C ARG A 86 -39.02 -7.88 6.03
N CYS A 87 -38.15 -8.79 5.61
CA CYS A 87 -38.45 -9.95 4.79
C CYS A 87 -38.15 -11.14 5.69
N GLU A 88 -39.12 -12.03 5.76
CA GLU A 88 -39.31 -13.09 6.75
C GLU A 88 -38.03 -13.67 7.38
N GLN A 89 -38.04 -13.71 8.70
CA GLN A 89 -37.26 -14.69 9.46
C GLN A 89 -37.69 -16.10 9.04
N SER A 90 -37.00 -16.71 8.08
CA SER A 90 -36.84 -18.17 8.01
C SER A 90 -35.70 -18.60 7.08
N LYS A 91 -34.83 -19.49 7.59
CA LYS A 91 -33.84 -20.36 6.89
C LYS A 91 -32.52 -19.72 6.42
N LEU A 92 -31.41 -20.40 6.78
CA LEU A 92 -30.02 -20.09 6.41
C LEU A 92 -29.86 -19.86 4.91
N SER A 93 -29.33 -18.70 4.50
CA SER A 93 -29.06 -18.37 3.10
C SER A 93 -27.82 -19.11 2.58
N ARG A 94 -28.03 -20.27 1.96
CA ARG A 94 -26.97 -21.04 1.28
C ARG A 94 -26.25 -20.14 0.26
N ILE A 95 -24.92 -20.16 0.33
CA ILE A 95 -24.05 -19.56 -0.69
C ILE A 95 -24.28 -20.30 -2.01
N SER A 96 -24.37 -19.58 -3.13
CA SER A 96 -24.53 -20.24 -4.44
C SER A 96 -23.29 -21.08 -4.76
N THR A 97 -23.45 -22.23 -5.43
CA THR A 97 -22.33 -23.13 -5.75
C THR A 97 -21.21 -22.40 -6.53
N ARG A 98 -21.57 -21.48 -7.43
CA ARG A 98 -20.60 -20.65 -8.16
C ARG A 98 -19.80 -19.75 -7.22
N LEU A 99 -20.46 -19.09 -6.27
CA LEU A 99 -19.79 -18.23 -5.30
C LEU A 99 -18.93 -19.06 -4.33
N GLN A 100 -19.42 -20.21 -3.88
CA GLN A 100 -18.69 -21.11 -3.00
C GLN A 100 -17.39 -21.61 -3.65
N ASN A 101 -17.43 -21.98 -4.93
CA ASN A 101 -16.25 -22.36 -5.68
C ASN A 101 -15.22 -21.23 -5.79
N ARG A 102 -15.66 -19.97 -5.92
CA ARG A 102 -14.74 -18.81 -5.88
C ARG A 102 -14.12 -18.64 -4.50
N LEU A 103 -14.92 -18.77 -3.44
CA LEU A 103 -14.45 -18.67 -2.06
C LEU A 103 -13.46 -19.77 -1.65
N TRP A 104 -13.62 -20.98 -2.17
CA TRP A 104 -12.69 -22.10 -1.96
C TRP A 104 -11.37 -21.93 -2.73
N ASN A 105 -11.40 -21.28 -3.90
CA ASN A 105 -10.21 -21.07 -4.73
C ASN A 105 -9.48 -19.76 -4.44
N ALA A 106 -10.11 -18.84 -3.72
CA ALA A 106 -9.50 -17.61 -3.24
C ALA A 106 -8.28 -17.90 -2.34
N ALA A 107 -7.22 -17.12 -2.53
CA ALA A 107 -6.01 -17.26 -1.72
C ALA A 107 -6.29 -16.90 -0.24
N PRO A 108 -5.62 -17.55 0.73
CA PRO A 108 -5.71 -17.13 2.12
C PRO A 108 -5.44 -15.62 2.29
N SER A 109 -4.48 -15.06 1.55
CA SER A 109 -4.15 -13.63 1.58
C SER A 109 -5.30 -12.69 1.18
N SER A 110 -6.36 -13.20 0.54
CA SER A 110 -7.50 -12.40 0.08
C SER A 110 -8.61 -12.24 1.13
N ASN A 111 -8.39 -12.67 2.37
CA ASN A 111 -9.32 -12.40 3.47
C ASN A 111 -8.62 -11.88 4.73
N SER A 112 -9.41 -11.20 5.57
CA SER A 112 -8.93 -10.49 6.77
C SER A 112 -8.16 -11.34 7.78
N GLU A 113 -8.51 -12.62 7.92
CA GLU A 113 -7.90 -13.52 8.91
C GLU A 113 -6.83 -14.46 8.31
N HIS A 114 -6.60 -14.37 7.00
CA HIS A 114 -5.74 -15.27 6.25
C HIS A 114 -6.12 -16.75 6.36
N LEU A 115 -7.42 -17.04 6.35
CA LEU A 115 -7.94 -18.40 6.46
C LEU A 115 -8.17 -19.05 5.07
N PRO A 116 -7.69 -20.28 4.87
CA PRO A 116 -7.85 -20.96 3.60
C PRO A 116 -9.30 -21.39 3.36
N GLY A 117 -9.80 -21.21 2.13
CA GLY A 117 -11.06 -21.82 1.71
C GLY A 117 -10.94 -23.33 1.49
N LYS A 118 -9.73 -23.80 1.14
CA LYS A 118 -9.38 -25.22 1.05
C LYS A 118 -8.02 -25.49 1.67
N LEU A 119 -7.91 -26.58 2.42
CA LEU A 119 -6.67 -27.10 2.94
C LEU A 119 -6.33 -28.38 2.19
N THR A 120 -5.19 -28.39 1.50
CA THR A 120 -4.70 -29.56 0.77
C THR A 120 -3.48 -30.10 1.52
N LEU A 121 -3.60 -31.32 2.06
CA LEU A 121 -2.67 -31.90 3.04
C LEU A 121 -2.28 -33.34 2.66
N CYS A 122 -1.10 -33.76 3.12
CA CYS A 122 -0.72 -35.17 3.28
C CYS A 122 0.07 -35.35 4.59
N LEU A 123 0.37 -36.59 4.97
CA LEU A 123 1.07 -36.88 6.22
C LEU A 123 2.52 -36.38 6.16
N GLY A 124 3.00 -35.82 7.27
CA GLY A 124 4.34 -35.27 7.42
C GLY A 124 4.54 -33.85 6.89
N MET A 125 3.52 -33.22 6.30
CA MET A 125 3.65 -31.87 5.77
C MET A 125 3.97 -30.84 6.86
N PRO A 126 4.91 -29.89 6.61
CA PRO A 126 5.12 -28.73 7.48
C PRO A 126 3.85 -27.87 7.58
N PHE A 127 3.46 -27.55 8.81
CA PHE A 127 2.27 -26.78 9.13
C PHE A 127 2.59 -25.70 10.17
N LEU A 128 1.82 -24.62 10.15
CA LEU A 128 2.01 -23.45 11.01
C LEU A 128 0.69 -23.07 11.67
N LEU A 129 0.69 -23.03 12.99
CA LEU A 129 -0.46 -22.60 13.78
C LEU A 129 -0.70 -21.10 13.61
N ARG A 130 -1.96 -20.70 13.49
CA ARG A 130 -2.36 -19.29 13.27
C ARG A 130 -3.07 -18.64 14.45
N THR A 131 -3.44 -19.42 15.45
CA THR A 131 -4.17 -18.99 16.64
C THR A 131 -3.38 -19.31 17.92
N ASN A 132 -3.70 -18.60 19.00
CA ASN A 132 -3.20 -18.90 20.33
C ASN A 132 -4.30 -19.69 21.05
N ASP A 133 -4.30 -21.01 20.89
CA ASP A 133 -5.37 -21.87 21.42
C ASP A 133 -5.08 -22.24 22.88
N ALA A 134 -3.85 -22.65 23.17
CA ALA A 134 -3.41 -23.10 24.49
C ALA A 134 -1.91 -22.80 24.68
N THR A 135 -1.60 -21.63 25.27
CA THR A 135 -0.21 -21.16 25.46
C THR A 135 0.60 -22.09 26.39
N GLU A 136 -0.07 -22.71 27.35
CA GLU A 136 0.42 -23.72 28.28
C GLU A 136 0.74 -25.05 27.60
N LEU A 137 0.19 -25.32 26.42
CA LEU A 137 0.53 -26.46 25.58
C LEU A 137 1.41 -26.07 24.39
N CYS A 138 1.99 -24.86 24.41
CA CYS A 138 2.77 -24.30 23.29
C CYS A 138 1.98 -24.20 21.97
N MET A 139 0.65 -24.22 22.01
CA MET A 139 -0.23 -24.00 20.86
C MET A 139 -0.40 -22.50 20.63
N THR A 140 0.69 -21.87 20.18
CA THR A 140 0.76 -20.43 19.95
C THR A 140 0.82 -20.09 18.47
N LYS A 141 0.41 -18.87 18.12
CA LYS A 141 0.47 -18.35 16.76
C LYS A 141 1.92 -18.32 16.28
N GLY A 142 2.17 -19.00 15.17
CA GLY A 142 3.49 -19.17 14.59
C GLY A 142 4.26 -20.38 15.11
N GLN A 143 3.68 -21.22 15.98
CA GLN A 143 4.29 -22.49 16.33
C GLN A 143 4.38 -23.40 15.09
N GLU A 144 5.57 -23.92 14.82
CA GLU A 144 5.83 -24.84 13.71
C GLU A 144 5.45 -26.26 14.13
N SER A 145 4.88 -27.00 13.17
CA SER A 145 4.41 -28.36 13.39
C SER A 145 4.46 -29.19 12.11
N VAL A 146 4.20 -30.49 12.24
CA VAL A 146 4.00 -31.39 11.09
C VAL A 146 2.67 -32.11 11.20
N VAL A 147 2.02 -32.35 10.07
CA VAL A 147 0.75 -33.08 10.01
C VAL A 147 0.98 -34.56 10.35
N ILE A 148 0.22 -35.12 11.30
CA ILE A 148 0.29 -36.52 11.72
C ILE A 148 -0.97 -37.31 11.34
N GLY A 149 -2.10 -36.64 11.22
CA GLY A 149 -3.36 -37.27 10.85
C GLY A 149 -4.52 -36.28 10.94
N TRP A 150 -5.72 -36.71 10.59
CA TRP A 150 -6.93 -35.90 10.67
C TRP A 150 -8.17 -36.76 10.76
N ASP A 151 -9.22 -36.16 11.30
CA ASP A 151 -10.59 -36.64 11.20
C ASP A 151 -11.36 -35.78 10.19
N GLU A 152 -12.24 -36.42 9.42
CA GLU A 152 -13.05 -35.74 8.41
C GLU A 152 -14.52 -36.18 8.46
N SER A 153 -15.37 -35.29 7.95
CA SER A 153 -16.78 -35.55 7.73
C SER A 153 -17.23 -35.05 6.37
N VAL A 154 -18.43 -35.46 5.98
CA VAL A 154 -19.09 -34.98 4.76
C VAL A 154 -19.84 -33.68 5.08
N GLY A 155 -19.46 -32.62 4.37
CA GLY A 155 -20.07 -31.30 4.48
C GLY A 155 -21.46 -31.20 3.85
N PRO A 156 -22.13 -30.05 4.02
CA PRO A 156 -23.52 -29.84 3.60
C PRO A 156 -23.76 -29.91 2.08
N ASP A 157 -22.71 -29.78 1.27
CA ASP A 157 -22.76 -29.87 -0.20
C ASP A 157 -22.06 -31.15 -0.71
N GLY A 158 -21.84 -32.15 0.15
CA GLY A 158 -21.19 -33.42 -0.20
C GLY A 158 -19.66 -33.35 -0.30
N GLN A 159 -19.05 -32.22 0.08
CA GLN A 159 -17.62 -31.99 0.08
C GLN A 159 -16.94 -32.59 1.32
N ARG A 160 -15.68 -33.01 1.22
CA ARG A 160 -14.87 -33.43 2.37
C ARG A 160 -14.53 -32.22 3.24
N VAL A 161 -14.80 -32.28 4.55
CA VAL A 161 -14.54 -31.20 5.50
C VAL A 161 -13.65 -31.74 6.62
N LEU A 162 -12.65 -30.94 7.00
CA LEU A 162 -11.73 -31.26 8.09
C LEU A 162 -12.39 -30.96 9.43
N ASP A 163 -12.52 -31.96 10.31
CA ASP A 163 -13.06 -31.78 11.68
C ASP A 163 -11.95 -31.48 12.67
N THR A 164 -10.94 -32.34 12.69
CA THR A 164 -9.79 -32.24 13.60
C THR A 164 -8.52 -32.53 12.82
N LEU A 165 -7.51 -31.66 12.95
CA LEU A 165 -6.18 -31.90 12.41
C LEU A 165 -5.22 -32.20 13.55
N PHE A 166 -4.58 -33.35 13.52
CA PHE A 166 -3.55 -33.71 14.50
C PHE A 166 -2.18 -33.28 13.97
N VAL A 167 -1.51 -32.41 14.73
CA VAL A 167 -0.18 -31.92 14.37
C VAL A 167 0.80 -32.18 15.50
N ARG A 168 2.03 -32.54 15.14
CA ARG A 168 3.14 -32.66 16.09
C ARG A 168 3.93 -31.37 16.14
N LEU A 169 4.01 -30.75 17.30
CA LEU A 169 4.76 -29.51 17.50
C LEU A 169 6.27 -29.76 17.38
N LEU A 170 6.98 -28.84 16.72
CA LEU A 170 8.43 -28.87 16.54
C LEU A 170 9.14 -27.83 17.42
N ASN A 171 10.45 -27.99 17.61
CA ASN A 171 11.32 -27.00 18.25
C ASN A 171 10.84 -26.52 19.63
N LEU A 172 10.21 -27.44 20.39
CA LEU A 172 9.83 -27.19 21.78
C LEU A 172 11.08 -27.14 22.68
N PRO A 173 11.06 -26.36 23.77
CA PRO A 173 12.12 -26.41 24.77
C PRO A 173 12.36 -27.84 25.25
N ALA A 174 13.62 -28.24 25.42
CA ALA A 174 14.00 -29.63 25.74
C ALA A 174 13.33 -30.19 27.01
N GLU A 175 12.99 -29.31 27.95
CA GLU A 175 12.36 -29.65 29.23
C GLU A 175 10.83 -29.80 29.15
N ARG A 176 10.22 -29.53 27.98
CA ARG A 176 8.77 -29.44 27.83
C ARG A 176 8.25 -30.48 26.84
N ILE A 177 7.51 -31.46 27.37
CA ILE A 177 6.76 -32.43 26.58
C ILE A 177 5.28 -32.10 26.73
N VAL A 178 4.63 -31.83 25.61
CA VAL A 178 3.19 -31.61 25.56
C VAL A 178 2.52 -32.97 25.40
N GLN A 179 1.78 -33.42 26.39
CA GLN A 179 1.16 -34.74 26.39
C GLN A 179 -0.33 -34.60 26.70
N ILE A 180 -1.17 -34.86 25.70
CA ILE A 180 -2.62 -34.97 25.85
C ILE A 180 -2.94 -36.47 26.02
N PRO A 181 -3.88 -36.86 26.91
CA PRO A 181 -4.30 -38.25 27.04
C PRO A 181 -4.64 -38.86 25.66
N ASP A 182 -4.21 -40.10 25.45
CA ASP A 182 -4.46 -40.89 24.24
C ASP A 182 -3.81 -40.38 22.93
N LEU A 183 -3.04 -39.29 22.98
CA LEU A 183 -2.25 -38.81 21.84
C LEU A 183 -0.74 -39.06 22.05
N PRO A 184 0.06 -39.21 20.98
CA PRO A 184 1.50 -39.31 21.12
C PRO A 184 2.13 -38.02 21.70
N PRO A 185 3.35 -38.08 22.23
CA PRO A 185 4.06 -36.90 22.72
C PRO A 185 4.17 -35.79 21.67
N ASN A 186 3.90 -34.57 22.11
CA ASN A 186 3.89 -33.32 21.34
C ASN A 186 2.84 -33.26 20.22
N VAL A 187 1.88 -34.19 20.19
CA VAL A 187 0.76 -34.16 19.24
C VAL A 187 -0.41 -33.43 19.87
N VAL A 188 -0.96 -32.46 19.14
CA VAL A 188 -2.09 -31.65 19.56
C VAL A 188 -3.19 -31.65 18.50
N PRO A 189 -4.49 -31.66 18.89
CA PRO A 189 -5.60 -31.53 17.97
C PRO A 189 -5.89 -30.05 17.68
N LEU A 190 -6.06 -29.72 16.40
CA LEU A 190 -6.58 -28.45 15.93
C LEU A 190 -7.98 -28.68 15.38
N VAL A 191 -8.98 -28.26 16.14
CA VAL A 191 -10.39 -28.46 15.79
C VAL A 191 -10.86 -27.36 14.85
N ARG A 192 -11.76 -27.69 13.92
CA ARG A 192 -12.44 -26.72 13.08
C ARG A 192 -13.14 -25.67 13.95
N THR A 193 -12.85 -24.40 13.72
CA THR A 193 -13.52 -23.30 14.40
C THR A 193 -14.20 -22.36 13.41
N THR A 194 -15.24 -21.69 13.87
CA THR A 194 -15.95 -20.69 13.08
C THR A 194 -15.30 -19.33 13.26
N SER A 195 -14.80 -18.75 12.18
CA SER A 195 -14.23 -17.40 12.15
C SER A 195 -15.05 -16.50 11.23
N HIS A 196 -15.34 -15.29 11.68
CA HIS A 196 -15.96 -14.26 10.84
C HIS A 196 -14.89 -13.55 10.04
N ILE A 197 -14.93 -13.68 8.71
CA ILE A 197 -13.94 -13.11 7.82
C ILE A 197 -14.59 -12.20 6.79
N THR A 198 -13.82 -11.21 6.36
CA THR A 198 -14.12 -10.40 5.19
C THR A 198 -13.29 -10.92 4.03
N ALA A 199 -13.95 -11.56 3.06
CA ALA A 199 -13.32 -12.15 1.87
C ALA A 199 -13.39 -11.20 0.69
N LEU A 200 -12.24 -10.88 0.10
CA LEU A 200 -12.08 -10.19 -1.17
C LEU A 200 -12.03 -11.25 -2.29
N LEU A 201 -12.94 -11.14 -3.24
CA LEU A 201 -12.99 -11.96 -4.44
C LEU A 201 -12.19 -11.32 -5.59
N GLU A 202 -11.92 -12.10 -6.63
CA GLU A 202 -11.19 -11.68 -7.84
C GLU A 202 -11.85 -10.53 -8.63
N ASP A 203 -13.14 -10.27 -8.40
CA ASP A 203 -13.89 -9.15 -9.01
C ASP A 203 -14.02 -7.95 -8.06
N ASP A 204 -13.13 -7.87 -7.05
CA ASP A 204 -13.11 -6.87 -5.98
C ASP A 204 -14.37 -6.85 -5.10
N THR A 205 -15.27 -7.83 -5.24
CA THR A 205 -16.41 -7.97 -4.34
C THR A 205 -15.92 -8.34 -2.96
N VAL A 206 -16.37 -7.59 -1.95
CA VAL A 206 -16.10 -7.86 -0.55
C VAL A 206 -17.31 -8.52 0.08
N LEU A 207 -17.12 -9.71 0.65
CA LEU A 207 -18.17 -10.48 1.31
C LEU A 207 -17.81 -10.79 2.75
N ALA A 208 -18.74 -10.55 3.65
CA ALA A 208 -18.62 -11.00 5.03
C ALA A 208 -19.24 -12.37 5.19
N ILE A 209 -18.41 -13.34 5.57
CA ILE A 209 -18.81 -14.72 5.73
C ILE A 209 -18.35 -15.24 7.09
N ALA A 210 -19.10 -16.17 7.66
CA ALA A 210 -18.64 -17.05 8.71
C ALA A 210 -18.04 -18.27 8.03
N ARG A 211 -16.73 -18.48 8.20
CA ARG A 211 -15.99 -19.62 7.65
C ARG A 211 -15.66 -20.59 8.78
N GLU A 212 -16.08 -21.84 8.64
CA GLU A 212 -15.67 -22.94 9.51
C GLU A 212 -14.51 -23.68 8.86
N GLN A 213 -13.31 -23.59 9.45
CA GLN A 213 -12.11 -24.31 9.01
C GLN A 213 -11.09 -24.43 10.16
N VAL A 214 -10.15 -25.36 10.06
CA VAL A 214 -8.98 -25.42 10.95
C VAL A 214 -8.08 -24.19 10.77
N THR A 215 -7.62 -23.60 11.88
CA THR A 215 -6.86 -22.35 11.91
C THR A 215 -5.35 -22.57 11.77
N GLY A 216 -4.91 -22.84 10.54
CA GLY A 216 -3.49 -22.92 10.22
C GLY A 216 -3.22 -22.92 8.72
N LEU A 217 -1.94 -22.84 8.36
CA LEU A 217 -1.47 -22.85 6.97
C LEU A 217 -0.26 -23.78 6.85
N LEU A 218 0.01 -24.23 5.62
CA LEU A 218 1.26 -24.92 5.31
C LEU A 218 2.46 -24.01 5.59
N ASN A 219 3.59 -24.64 5.95
CA ASN A 219 4.82 -23.95 6.36
C ASN A 219 5.97 -24.18 5.36
N PHE A 220 5.71 -24.10 4.05
CA PHE A 220 6.77 -24.06 3.03
C PHE A 220 7.24 -22.63 2.76
N ALA A 221 6.44 -21.64 3.11
CA ALA A 221 6.81 -20.24 3.17
C ALA A 221 6.14 -19.52 4.34
N ILE A 222 6.80 -18.48 4.84
CA ILE A 222 6.30 -17.55 5.85
C ILE A 222 6.65 -16.12 5.46
N THR A 223 5.92 -15.14 5.98
CA THR A 223 6.32 -13.74 5.81
C THR A 223 7.45 -13.36 6.75
N ASP A 224 8.24 -12.34 6.38
CA ASP A 224 9.24 -11.70 7.24
C ASP A 224 8.68 -11.28 8.62
N TYR A 225 7.44 -10.78 8.65
CA TYR A 225 6.72 -10.46 9.88
C TYR A 225 6.46 -11.71 10.73
N THR A 226 6.03 -12.82 10.12
CA THR A 226 5.78 -14.08 10.83
C THR A 226 7.09 -14.74 11.30
N ALA A 227 8.19 -14.48 10.60
CA ALA A 227 9.52 -14.93 10.98
C ALA A 227 10.10 -14.11 12.13
N GLN A 228 9.55 -12.93 12.44
CA GLN A 228 10.12 -12.03 13.44
C GLN A 228 10.26 -12.70 14.82
N GLY A 229 11.45 -12.58 15.42
CA GLY A 229 11.74 -13.13 16.76
C GLY A 229 12.08 -14.62 16.76
N LYS A 230 12.09 -15.29 15.61
CA LYS A 230 12.48 -16.70 15.49
C LYS A 230 13.95 -16.85 15.10
N SER A 231 14.60 -17.88 15.63
CA SER A 231 15.93 -18.31 15.19
C SER A 231 15.79 -19.59 14.36
N ARG A 232 16.55 -19.68 13.27
CA ARG A 232 16.44 -20.75 12.28
C ARG A 232 17.83 -21.24 11.88
N SER A 233 18.04 -22.54 11.93
CA SER A 233 19.23 -23.19 11.36
C SER A 233 19.23 -23.07 9.84
N GLU A 234 18.08 -23.31 9.21
CA GLU A 234 17.88 -23.21 7.76
C GLU A 234 16.97 -22.03 7.43
N ASN A 235 17.54 -21.06 6.72
CA ASN A 235 16.94 -19.77 6.45
C ASN A 235 16.98 -19.44 4.94
N PRO A 236 16.16 -20.11 4.13
CA PRO A 236 15.93 -19.67 2.77
C PRO A 236 15.11 -18.37 2.75
N VAL A 237 15.56 -17.39 1.99
CA VAL A 237 14.93 -16.05 1.93
C VAL A 237 14.79 -15.55 0.49
N ASP A 238 13.66 -14.90 0.19
CA ASP A 238 13.45 -14.09 -1.01
C ASP A 238 13.39 -12.61 -0.62
N LEU A 239 14.40 -11.85 -1.06
CA LEU A 239 14.60 -10.44 -0.69
C LEU A 239 14.07 -9.45 -1.74
N THR A 240 13.62 -9.92 -2.90
CA THR A 240 13.33 -9.07 -4.06
C THR A 240 12.21 -8.07 -3.77
N ASN A 241 11.15 -8.52 -3.10
CA ASN A 241 9.99 -7.70 -2.76
C ASN A 241 10.09 -7.05 -1.36
N CYS A 242 11.21 -7.20 -0.65
CA CYS A 242 11.42 -6.48 0.61
C CYS A 242 11.50 -4.96 0.35
N LYS A 243 10.71 -4.18 1.10
CA LYS A 243 10.51 -2.75 0.86
C LYS A 243 11.75 -1.89 1.18
N ASP A 244 12.41 -2.18 2.29
CA ASP A 244 13.55 -1.42 2.80
C ASP A 244 14.59 -2.33 3.48
N HIS A 245 15.70 -1.75 3.97
CA HIS A 245 16.73 -2.48 4.73
C HIS A 245 16.18 -3.24 5.95
N LYS A 246 15.03 -2.86 6.50
CA LYS A 246 14.47 -3.53 7.69
C LYS A 246 13.92 -4.88 7.29
N GLY A 247 13.26 -5.01 6.14
CA GLY A 247 12.83 -6.30 5.60
C GLY A 247 14.03 -7.25 5.39
N TYR A 248 15.11 -6.74 4.78
CA TYR A 248 16.35 -7.49 4.60
C TYR A 248 16.94 -7.94 5.93
N TYR A 249 17.05 -7.00 6.88
CA TYR A 249 17.56 -7.27 8.21
C TYR A 249 16.71 -8.31 8.93
N VAL A 250 15.38 -8.17 8.93
CA VAL A 250 14.47 -9.10 9.61
C VAL A 250 14.57 -10.50 9.01
N ALA A 251 14.59 -10.64 7.69
CA ALA A 251 14.68 -11.93 7.02
C ALA A 251 16.03 -12.63 7.24
N LEU A 252 17.14 -11.92 7.04
CA LEU A 252 18.48 -12.51 7.13
C LEU A 252 18.92 -12.75 8.58
N SER A 253 18.51 -11.90 9.53
CA SER A 253 18.85 -12.07 10.96
C SER A 253 18.08 -13.19 11.67
N ARG A 254 17.33 -14.03 10.95
CA ARG A 254 16.76 -15.27 11.50
C ARG A 254 17.74 -16.42 11.44
N ALA A 255 18.67 -16.41 10.48
CA ALA A 255 19.67 -17.44 10.35
C ALA A 255 20.62 -17.43 11.56
N THR A 256 20.87 -18.61 12.13
CA THR A 256 21.89 -18.79 13.17
C THR A 256 23.29 -18.92 12.60
N THR A 257 23.42 -19.31 11.31
CA THR A 257 24.70 -19.46 10.63
C THR A 257 24.65 -18.95 9.18
N ALA A 258 25.81 -18.53 8.67
CA ALA A 258 25.96 -18.14 7.26
C ALA A 258 25.78 -19.32 6.28
N ALA A 259 26.15 -20.53 6.68
CA ALA A 259 25.98 -21.75 5.88
C ALA A 259 24.50 -22.14 5.74
N GLY A 260 23.72 -21.88 6.79
CA GLY A 260 22.26 -22.07 6.80
C GLY A 260 21.47 -20.96 6.11
N THR A 261 22.11 -19.97 5.50
CA THR A 261 21.43 -18.90 4.76
C THR A 261 21.52 -19.14 3.26
N ILE A 262 20.38 -19.12 2.57
CA ILE A 262 20.31 -19.15 1.11
C ILE A 262 19.37 -18.06 0.60
N ILE A 263 19.83 -17.25 -0.34
CA ILE A 263 19.05 -16.18 -0.96
C ILE A 263 18.57 -16.69 -2.32
N LEU A 264 17.26 -16.70 -2.56
CA LEU A 264 16.70 -17.39 -3.73
C LEU A 264 17.12 -16.75 -5.07
N GLN A 265 17.29 -15.43 -5.10
CA GLN A 265 17.59 -14.66 -6.29
C GLN A 265 18.32 -13.37 -5.92
N ASP A 266 18.75 -12.61 -6.93
CA ASP A 266 19.48 -11.36 -6.69
C ASP A 266 18.62 -10.31 -5.98
N PHE A 267 19.29 -9.36 -5.34
CA PHE A 267 18.66 -8.38 -4.45
C PHE A 267 19.16 -6.96 -4.71
N ASP A 268 18.37 -5.97 -4.31
CA ASP A 268 18.69 -4.56 -4.54
C ASP A 268 19.65 -4.03 -3.46
N GLU A 269 20.93 -3.93 -3.82
CA GLU A 269 21.98 -3.43 -2.92
C GLU A 269 21.75 -1.98 -2.47
N SER A 270 21.02 -1.17 -3.24
CA SER A 270 20.74 0.23 -2.88
C SER A 270 19.91 0.31 -1.59
N LYS A 271 19.06 -0.70 -1.32
CA LYS A 271 18.22 -0.74 -0.12
C LYS A 271 19.01 -0.92 1.17
N ILE A 272 20.20 -1.52 1.10
CA ILE A 272 21.04 -1.82 2.27
C ILE A 272 22.34 -1.00 2.32
N THR A 273 22.51 -0.05 1.40
CA THR A 273 23.65 0.89 1.31
C THR A 273 23.23 2.37 1.40
N CYS A 274 21.93 2.68 1.36
CA CYS A 274 21.39 4.05 1.35
C CYS A 274 21.43 4.81 2.69
N GLY A 275 21.86 4.17 3.77
CA GLY A 275 21.83 4.73 5.12
C GLY A 275 20.43 4.77 5.74
N VAL A 276 20.37 4.84 7.08
CA VAL A 276 19.11 5.00 7.81
C VAL A 276 18.56 6.43 7.70
N SER A 277 17.23 6.55 7.74
CA SER A 277 16.54 7.84 7.79
C SER A 277 16.97 8.66 9.02
N GLY A 278 16.95 9.99 8.92
CA GLY A 278 17.39 10.88 10.00
C GLY A 278 16.67 10.64 11.33
N HIS A 279 15.35 10.42 11.30
CA HIS A 279 14.57 10.11 12.51
C HIS A 279 15.03 8.80 13.18
N LEU A 280 15.25 7.74 12.39
CA LEU A 280 15.68 6.45 12.93
C LEU A 280 17.13 6.49 13.41
N ARG A 281 18.00 7.23 12.71
CA ARG A 281 19.37 7.52 13.13
C ARG A 281 19.39 8.24 14.48
N GLN A 282 18.54 9.25 14.65
CA GLN A 282 18.39 9.97 15.91
C GLN A 282 17.92 9.06 17.04
N GLU A 283 16.89 8.23 16.81
CA GLU A 283 16.44 7.27 17.83
C GLU A 283 17.54 6.29 18.21
N PHE A 284 18.33 5.77 17.25
CA PHE A 284 19.48 4.92 17.58
C PHE A 284 20.55 5.65 18.41
N ARG A 285 20.90 6.90 18.04
CA ARG A 285 21.83 7.73 18.83
C ARG A 285 21.34 7.92 20.25
N GLU A 286 20.05 8.25 20.40
CA GLU A 286 19.43 8.48 21.70
C GLU A 286 19.36 7.21 22.55
N LEU A 287 19.11 6.05 21.93
CA LEU A 287 19.15 4.76 22.62
C LEU A 287 20.57 4.40 23.05
N GLU A 288 21.58 4.62 22.20
CA GLU A 288 22.99 4.47 22.61
C GLU A 288 23.29 5.36 23.81
N LEU A 289 22.91 6.66 23.77
CA LEU A 289 23.09 7.62 24.89
C LEU A 289 22.50 7.15 26.23
N LEU A 290 21.50 6.25 26.18
CA LEU A 290 20.87 5.66 27.34
C LEU A 290 21.46 4.29 27.73
N HIS A 291 22.02 3.54 26.78
CA HIS A 291 22.39 2.13 26.93
C HIS A 291 23.80 1.91 27.52
N GLN A 292 24.03 0.71 28.05
CA GLN A 292 25.14 0.37 28.97
C GLN A 292 26.32 -0.38 28.32
N GLN A 293 26.24 -0.80 27.05
CA GLN A 293 26.90 -2.05 26.64
C GLN A 293 28.17 -1.97 25.79
N THR A 294 28.94 -0.88 25.88
CA THR A 294 30.32 -0.86 25.36
C THR A 294 31.26 -0.08 26.27
N LEU A 295 32.56 -0.39 26.15
CA LEU A 295 33.71 -0.10 27.02
C LEU A 295 34.04 1.39 27.29
N ILE A 296 33.05 2.27 27.47
CA ILE A 296 33.25 3.73 27.58
C ILE A 296 32.58 4.30 28.86
N PRO A 297 33.14 5.32 29.52
CA PRO A 297 32.60 5.96 30.73
C PRO A 297 31.71 7.19 30.44
N LEU A 298 30.78 7.12 29.48
CA LEU A 298 30.01 8.29 28.99
C LEU A 298 28.47 8.14 29.00
N TRP A 299 27.87 7.31 29.87
CA TRP A 299 26.43 6.96 29.69
C TRP A 299 25.55 7.25 30.92
N ILE A 300 24.37 7.84 30.71
CA ILE A 300 23.46 8.31 31.77
C ILE A 300 23.09 7.18 32.75
N THR A 301 22.68 6.02 32.23
CA THR A 301 22.26 4.88 33.06
C THR A 301 23.42 4.31 33.88
N LYS A 302 24.62 4.21 33.29
CA LYS A 302 25.84 3.72 33.95
C LYS A 302 26.37 4.70 35.00
N LEU A 303 26.40 5.99 34.68
CA LEU A 303 26.78 7.05 35.61
C LEU A 303 25.79 7.13 36.77
N LYS A 304 24.49 6.98 36.51
CA LYS A 304 23.45 6.93 37.53
C LYS A 304 23.63 5.72 38.45
N HIS A 305 23.85 4.53 37.88
CA HIS A 305 24.09 3.31 38.64
C HIS A 305 25.37 3.39 39.50
N ARG A 306 26.44 3.99 38.98
CA ARG A 306 27.71 4.16 39.70
C ARG A 306 27.70 5.34 40.68
N GLY A 307 26.60 6.10 40.78
CA GLY A 307 26.52 7.31 41.61
C GLY A 307 27.37 8.48 41.11
N LEU A 308 27.87 8.41 39.86
CA LEU A 308 28.77 9.39 39.24
C LEU A 308 28.01 10.39 38.35
N LEU A 309 26.69 10.26 38.20
CA LEU A 309 25.88 11.19 37.41
C LEU A 309 25.65 12.47 38.22
N PRO A 310 26.05 13.65 37.71
CA PRO A 310 25.86 14.89 38.45
C PRO A 310 24.40 15.22 38.69
N ARG A 311 24.10 15.82 39.85
CA ARG A 311 22.74 16.18 40.27
C ARG A 311 22.03 17.16 39.32
N VAL A 312 22.77 17.85 38.45
CA VAL A 312 22.25 18.74 37.41
C VAL A 312 21.59 17.99 36.24
N VAL A 313 21.93 16.71 36.04
CA VAL A 313 21.31 15.86 35.00
C VAL A 313 20.04 15.23 35.58
N THR A 314 18.90 15.84 35.30
CA THR A 314 17.57 15.41 35.78
C THR A 314 16.59 15.25 34.62
N GLY A 315 15.54 14.47 34.82
CA GLY A 315 14.48 14.30 33.83
C GLY A 315 13.57 13.12 34.18
N VAL A 316 12.25 13.34 34.09
CA VAL A 316 11.25 12.29 34.28
C VAL A 316 11.14 11.43 33.02
N TYR A 317 11.24 12.08 31.85
CA TYR A 317 11.11 11.44 30.55
C TYR A 317 12.45 11.35 29.81
N ARG A 318 12.55 10.37 28.90
CA ARG A 318 13.71 10.08 28.04
C ARG A 318 14.36 11.34 27.44
N ARG A 319 13.56 12.22 26.84
CA ARG A 319 14.03 13.44 26.18
C ARG A 319 14.56 14.49 27.16
N GLN A 320 13.92 14.66 28.32
CA GLN A 320 14.38 15.60 29.35
C GLN A 320 15.74 15.19 29.89
N LEU A 321 15.91 13.90 30.14
CA LEU A 321 17.13 13.31 30.67
C LEU A 321 18.30 13.41 29.67
N ILE A 322 18.06 13.11 28.39
CA ILE A 322 19.07 13.30 27.34
C ILE A 322 19.44 14.79 27.20
N ARG A 323 18.45 15.70 27.25
CA ARG A 323 18.70 17.15 27.12
C ARG A 323 19.51 17.71 28.27
N SER A 324 19.18 17.36 29.52
CA SER A 324 19.94 17.80 30.69
C SER A 324 21.34 17.22 30.71
N TYR A 325 21.51 15.97 30.24
CA TYR A 325 22.82 15.35 30.05
C TYR A 325 23.66 16.06 28.99
N SER A 326 23.10 16.34 27.81
CA SER A 326 23.80 17.06 26.73
C SER A 326 24.17 18.48 27.14
N ARG A 327 23.32 19.18 27.89
CA ARG A 327 23.63 20.50 28.47
C ARG A 327 24.79 20.44 29.45
N TRP A 328 24.83 19.40 30.29
CA TRP A 328 25.92 19.22 31.25
C TRP A 328 27.25 18.84 30.56
N LYS A 329 27.22 17.97 29.54
CA LYS A 329 28.43 17.54 28.81
C LYS A 329 28.99 18.58 27.84
N GLY A 330 28.16 19.51 27.34
CA GLY A 330 28.53 20.46 26.29
C GLY A 330 28.13 19.98 24.89
N SER A 331 28.11 20.90 23.92
CA SER A 331 27.48 20.77 22.57
C SER A 331 28.03 19.66 21.65
N LYS A 332 28.94 18.82 22.11
CA LYS A 332 29.44 17.65 21.40
C LYS A 332 29.58 16.48 22.38
N PRO A 333 28.54 15.66 22.60
CA PRO A 333 28.79 14.33 23.16
C PRO A 333 29.76 13.62 22.19
N ASP A 334 30.83 13.00 22.70
CA ASP A 334 31.87 12.36 21.87
C ASP A 334 31.25 11.35 20.90
N VAL A 335 30.97 11.78 19.68
CA VAL A 335 30.35 11.00 18.58
C VAL A 335 31.37 10.03 17.96
N GLU A 336 32.65 10.16 18.34
CA GLU A 336 33.77 9.39 17.81
C GLU A 336 33.69 7.89 18.13
N ASP A 337 32.86 7.49 19.10
CA ASP A 337 32.67 6.09 19.49
C ASP A 337 31.37 5.46 18.94
N LEU A 338 30.48 6.24 18.31
CA LEU A 338 29.28 5.69 17.68
C LEU A 338 29.64 4.86 16.44
N TYR A 339 28.78 3.95 15.98
CA TYR A 339 28.99 3.29 14.69
C TYR A 339 29.12 4.34 13.57
N PRO A 340 30.02 4.21 12.58
CA PRO A 340 30.26 5.23 11.55
C PRO A 340 29.00 5.73 10.83
N ALA A 341 28.05 4.83 10.52
CA ALA A 341 26.77 5.20 9.90
C ALA A 341 25.84 6.05 10.81
N MET A 342 26.16 6.15 12.10
CA MET A 342 25.51 7.03 13.07
C MET A 342 26.31 8.32 13.32
N ARG A 343 27.51 8.51 12.76
CA ARG A 343 28.35 9.71 12.98
C ARG A 343 28.05 10.85 12.02
N GLU A 344 27.71 10.55 10.77
CA GLU A 344 27.41 11.59 9.77
C GLU A 344 26.15 12.36 10.18
N ALA A 345 26.34 13.61 10.60
CA ALA A 345 25.28 14.56 10.85
C ALA A 345 25.28 15.59 9.71
N THR A 346 24.20 15.68 8.95
CA THR A 346 23.87 16.96 8.33
C THR A 346 23.46 17.90 9.45
N PHE A 347 23.85 19.18 9.38
CA PHE A 347 23.58 20.24 10.36
C PHE A 347 22.09 20.34 10.81
N GLN A 348 21.17 19.75 10.04
CA GLN A 348 19.75 19.59 10.36
C GLN A 348 19.42 18.64 11.53
N ASP A 349 20.32 17.71 11.89
CA ASP A 349 20.07 16.70 12.94
C ASP A 349 20.05 17.31 14.36
N PHE A 350 20.77 18.41 14.59
CA PHE A 350 20.82 19.09 15.90
C PHE A 350 19.81 20.23 16.04
N ALA A 351 19.33 20.79 14.92
CA ALA A 351 18.50 22.00 14.91
C ALA A 351 17.05 21.79 15.43
N ARG A 352 16.61 20.55 15.64
CA ARG A 352 15.27 20.23 16.18
C ARG A 352 15.22 20.12 17.71
N LEU A 353 16.35 20.23 18.41
CA LEU A 353 16.38 20.29 19.88
C LEU A 353 15.93 21.66 20.44
N ASP A 354 15.73 22.65 19.57
CA ASP A 354 15.52 24.04 19.98
C ASP A 354 14.16 24.65 19.62
N ARG A 355 13.22 23.88 19.03
CA ARG A 355 11.86 24.37 18.79
C ARG A 355 10.83 23.67 19.68
N SER A 356 10.07 24.51 20.39
CA SER A 356 8.93 24.30 21.28
C SER A 356 9.21 23.59 22.61
N PHE A 357 9.62 24.38 23.60
CA PHE A 357 9.24 24.17 24.99
C PHE A 357 8.52 25.44 25.43
N ASP A 358 7.23 25.49 25.13
CA ASP A 358 6.21 26.30 25.81
C ASP A 358 4.89 25.71 25.30
N ASP A 359 4.20 25.00 26.20
CA ASP A 359 2.80 24.54 26.12
C ASP A 359 2.54 23.02 26.16
N TYR A 360 3.16 22.34 27.13
CA TYR A 360 2.51 21.19 27.76
C TYR A 360 2.10 21.61 29.17
N GLY A 361 0.93 22.26 29.24
CA GLY A 361 0.23 22.52 30.49
C GLY A 361 -0.11 21.21 31.22
N GLU A 362 -0.14 21.33 32.55
CA GLU A 362 -0.61 20.29 33.47
C GLU A 362 -1.91 19.65 32.98
N TRP A 363 -1.98 18.33 33.10
CA TRP A 363 -3.18 17.57 32.84
C TRP A 363 -4.24 17.91 33.90
N CYS A 364 -5.28 18.65 33.50
CA CYS A 364 -6.47 18.92 34.32
C CYS A 364 -7.72 18.35 33.62
N PRO A 365 -8.67 17.72 34.36
CA PRO A 365 -9.85 17.13 33.76
C PRO A 365 -10.96 18.18 33.50
N SER A 366 -11.59 18.06 32.33
CA SER A 366 -12.96 18.48 31.97
C SER A 366 -13.33 19.98 31.96
N GLY A 367 -13.83 20.47 30.81
CA GLY A 367 -14.86 21.52 30.78
C GLY A 367 -14.74 22.61 29.69
N VAL A 368 -15.68 22.58 28.74
CA VAL A 368 -16.33 23.72 28.07
C VAL A 368 -15.47 24.76 27.29
N GLY A 369 -15.50 24.62 25.96
CA GLY A 369 -15.77 25.68 24.97
C GLY A 369 -14.88 26.93 24.89
N ASN A 370 -14.14 27.09 23.78
CA ASN A 370 -14.39 28.08 22.71
C ASN A 370 -13.19 28.20 21.77
N GLY A 371 -13.45 28.30 20.47
CA GLY A 371 -12.43 28.30 19.43
C GLY A 371 -11.64 29.62 19.32
N ARG A 372 -10.46 29.55 18.69
CA ARG A 372 -9.87 30.64 17.89
C ARG A 372 -8.71 30.17 17.00
N ARG A 373 -8.94 30.33 15.69
CA ARG A 373 -8.07 30.74 14.57
C ARG A 373 -6.56 30.43 14.63
N ILE A 374 -6.11 29.61 13.69
CA ILE A 374 -4.72 29.50 13.23
C ILE A 374 -4.46 30.61 12.19
N ARG A 375 -3.35 31.36 12.34
CA ARG A 375 -2.76 32.19 11.28
C ARG A 375 -1.45 31.55 10.78
N PRO A 376 -1.09 31.73 9.49
CA PRO A 376 0.08 31.14 8.86
C PRO A 376 1.34 31.98 9.12
N ASN A 377 2.52 31.37 9.03
CA ASN A 377 3.76 32.15 8.93
C ASN A 377 4.65 31.66 7.78
N GLU A 378 5.22 32.66 7.13
CA GLU A 378 5.92 32.70 5.85
C GLU A 378 7.41 32.32 5.96
N GLY A 379 7.95 31.87 4.83
CA GLY A 379 9.27 32.18 4.25
C GLY A 379 10.54 32.14 5.10
N ASP A 380 11.52 31.35 4.65
CA ASP A 380 12.87 31.88 4.52
C ASP A 380 13.64 31.25 3.35
N LYS A 381 14.44 32.09 2.70
CA LYS A 381 15.05 31.91 1.37
C LYS A 381 16.53 31.48 1.43
N ASP A 382 16.99 31.03 0.27
CA ASP A 382 18.36 31.08 -0.31
C ASP A 382 19.51 30.30 0.36
N VAL A 383 19.88 29.16 -0.25
CA VAL A 383 21.27 28.69 -0.37
C VAL A 383 21.48 28.09 -1.77
N GLU A 384 22.38 28.68 -2.55
CA GLU A 384 22.81 28.22 -3.89
C GLU A 384 23.50 26.83 -3.85
N PRO A 385 23.33 25.96 -4.86
CA PRO A 385 24.11 24.74 -5.01
C PRO A 385 25.43 24.96 -5.79
N PRO A 386 26.54 24.31 -5.41
CA PRO A 386 27.78 24.39 -6.18
C PRO A 386 27.70 23.58 -7.47
N SER A 387 28.47 24.07 -8.44
CA SER A 387 28.53 23.74 -9.84
C SER A 387 28.87 22.29 -10.21
N LYS A 388 28.22 21.85 -11.29
CA LYS A 388 28.50 20.71 -12.17
C LYS A 388 30.00 20.41 -12.39
N ARG A 389 30.38 19.14 -12.28
CA ARG A 389 31.52 18.57 -13.04
C ARG A 389 31.08 17.31 -13.78
N ASN A 390 31.20 17.41 -15.11
CA ASN A 390 30.88 16.42 -16.12
C ASN A 390 31.63 15.09 -15.93
N LYS A 391 30.94 13.96 -16.08
CA LYS A 391 31.50 12.77 -16.76
C LYS A 391 30.45 12.15 -17.68
N LYS A 392 30.70 12.26 -18.98
CA LYS A 392 30.02 11.55 -20.06
C LYS A 392 30.56 10.11 -20.14
N ALA A 393 29.62 9.19 -20.35
CA ALA A 393 29.66 7.98 -21.18
C ALA A 393 30.76 6.91 -20.99
N ALA A 394 30.30 5.68 -20.76
CA ALA A 394 30.65 4.54 -21.62
C ALA A 394 29.50 3.50 -21.59
N LEU A 395 28.97 3.20 -22.78
CA LEU A 395 28.08 2.07 -23.06
C LEU A 395 28.84 0.76 -22.84
N ALA A 396 28.19 -0.25 -22.26
CA ALA A 396 28.56 -1.64 -22.43
C ALA A 396 27.35 -2.42 -22.96
N VAL A 397 27.51 -2.92 -24.18
CA VAL A 397 26.61 -3.81 -24.91
C VAL A 397 26.68 -5.19 -24.27
N VAL A 398 25.54 -5.77 -23.88
CA VAL A 398 25.40 -7.22 -23.64
C VAL A 398 24.20 -7.71 -24.45
N GLY A 399 24.45 -8.77 -25.23
CA GLY A 399 23.56 -9.37 -26.21
C GLY A 399 22.40 -10.21 -25.63
N PRO A 400 21.70 -10.98 -26.49
CA PRO A 400 20.26 -11.11 -26.45
C PRO A 400 19.78 -12.29 -25.60
N HIS A 401 18.97 -12.02 -24.59
CA HIS A 401 18.09 -13.03 -23.98
C HIS A 401 16.63 -12.59 -24.15
N ARG A 402 15.93 -13.37 -24.98
CA ARG A 402 14.50 -13.39 -25.32
C ARG A 402 13.58 -12.50 -24.46
N PHE A 403 13.26 -11.31 -24.99
CA PHE A 403 12.08 -10.57 -24.63
C PHE A 403 10.86 -11.28 -25.22
N ALA A 404 9.96 -11.75 -24.36
CA ALA A 404 8.57 -11.94 -24.75
C ALA A 404 7.94 -10.54 -24.90
N ASP A 405 7.25 -10.35 -26.02
CA ASP A 405 6.35 -9.25 -26.39
C ASP A 405 6.94 -7.84 -26.39
N ILE A 406 7.58 -7.49 -27.51
CA ILE A 406 7.79 -6.08 -27.90
C ILE A 406 6.42 -5.53 -28.33
N PRO A 407 5.88 -4.48 -27.67
CA PRO A 407 4.65 -3.85 -28.13
C PRO A 407 4.83 -3.22 -29.51
N ASP A 408 3.78 -3.28 -30.32
CA ASP A 408 3.71 -2.73 -31.68
C ASP A 408 4.14 -1.25 -31.70
N ALA A 409 4.74 -0.78 -32.80
CA ALA A 409 5.33 0.56 -32.90
C ALA A 409 4.33 1.72 -32.67
N SER A 410 3.02 1.41 -32.67
CA SER A 410 1.91 2.32 -32.36
C SER A 410 1.62 2.53 -30.86
N GLU A 411 2.33 1.84 -29.95
CA GLU A 411 2.09 1.92 -28.49
C GLU A 411 2.95 2.93 -27.72
N TYR A 412 3.97 3.54 -28.33
CA TYR A 412 4.83 4.50 -27.63
C TYR A 412 4.10 5.82 -27.38
N PRO A 413 3.80 6.18 -26.11
CA PRO A 413 3.11 7.41 -25.81
C PRO A 413 4.02 8.62 -26.00
N ILE A 414 3.44 9.74 -26.43
CA ILE A 414 4.16 10.99 -26.68
C ILE A 414 3.96 11.95 -25.50
N GLY A 415 5.06 12.52 -25.04
CA GLY A 415 5.14 13.52 -23.99
C GLY A 415 5.38 14.96 -24.49
N LEU A 416 5.38 15.90 -23.54
CA LEU A 416 5.62 17.34 -23.75
C LEU A 416 6.99 17.74 -23.19
N ILE A 417 7.75 18.52 -23.97
CA ILE A 417 8.99 19.13 -23.49
C ILE A 417 8.66 20.29 -22.55
N TRP A 418 9.31 20.32 -21.38
CA TRP A 418 9.11 21.40 -20.41
C TRP A 418 9.63 22.74 -20.91
N ASP A 419 8.79 23.78 -20.79
CA ASP A 419 9.16 25.19 -20.96
C ASP A 419 9.78 25.71 -19.66
N SER A 420 11.11 25.86 -19.68
CA SER A 420 11.88 26.40 -18.57
C SER A 420 11.74 27.91 -18.38
N THR A 421 11.26 28.64 -19.39
CA THR A 421 11.06 30.09 -19.32
C THR A 421 9.72 30.41 -18.72
N ASN A 422 8.67 29.70 -19.14
CA ASN A 422 7.35 29.79 -18.56
C ASN A 422 6.98 28.43 -18.00
N TYR A 423 7.22 28.17 -16.72
CA TYR A 423 7.10 26.84 -16.12
C TYR A 423 5.81 26.11 -16.52
N SER A 424 5.93 25.12 -17.40
CA SER A 424 4.79 24.43 -18.01
C SER A 424 4.46 23.07 -17.40
N CYS A 425 5.26 22.59 -16.44
CA CYS A 425 5.24 21.19 -15.99
C CYS A 425 3.85 20.66 -15.57
N GLY A 426 3.00 21.51 -14.97
CA GLY A 426 1.61 21.14 -14.66
C GLY A 426 0.77 20.85 -15.90
N TYR A 427 0.91 21.67 -16.95
CA TYR A 427 0.29 21.43 -18.25
C TYR A 427 0.88 20.19 -18.92
N ASP A 428 2.20 20.04 -18.87
CA ASP A 428 2.91 18.94 -19.51
C ASP A 428 2.46 17.58 -18.96
N ALA A 429 2.41 17.45 -17.63
CA ALA A 429 1.98 16.24 -16.96
C ALA A 429 0.53 15.88 -17.33
N PHE A 430 -0.39 16.84 -17.26
CA PHE A 430 -1.81 16.58 -17.50
C PHE A 430 -2.14 16.34 -18.98
N PHE A 431 -1.60 17.17 -19.89
CA PHE A 431 -1.88 17.05 -21.32
C PHE A 431 -1.25 15.80 -21.94
N THR A 432 -0.09 15.36 -21.43
CA THR A 432 0.49 14.07 -21.84
C THR A 432 -0.50 12.92 -21.59
N VAL A 433 -1.14 12.86 -20.41
CA VAL A 433 -2.16 11.84 -20.13
C VAL A 433 -3.35 11.98 -21.08
N LEU A 434 -3.89 13.19 -21.24
CA LEU A 434 -5.07 13.42 -22.09
C LEU A 434 -4.83 13.06 -23.56
N TYR A 435 -3.69 13.45 -24.12
CA TYR A 435 -3.36 13.16 -25.51
C TYR A 435 -3.26 11.66 -25.76
N ASN A 436 -2.58 10.94 -24.86
CA ASN A 436 -2.39 9.49 -25.01
C ASN A 436 -3.69 8.70 -24.76
N ILE A 437 -4.68 9.26 -24.05
CA ILE A 437 -6.05 8.75 -24.03
C ILE A 437 -6.75 9.04 -25.37
N TRP A 438 -6.68 10.29 -25.83
CA TRP A 438 -7.39 10.77 -27.01
C TRP A 438 -6.96 10.07 -28.31
N ILE A 439 -5.66 9.88 -28.52
CA ILE A 439 -5.09 9.33 -29.77
C ILE A 439 -5.55 7.89 -30.07
N ARG A 440 -6.03 7.16 -29.06
CA ARG A 440 -6.52 5.77 -29.21
C ARG A 440 -7.87 5.70 -29.90
N ALA A 441 -8.72 6.72 -29.71
CA ALA A 441 -9.99 6.84 -30.41
C ALA A 441 -10.33 8.32 -30.66
N PRO A 442 -9.62 9.00 -31.60
CA PRO A 442 -9.70 10.44 -31.78
C PRO A 442 -11.13 10.96 -32.00
N GLY A 443 -11.91 10.29 -32.85
CA GLY A 443 -13.28 10.73 -33.17
C GLY A 443 -14.22 10.72 -31.96
N GLU A 444 -14.16 9.66 -31.15
CA GLU A 444 -14.96 9.53 -29.94
C GLU A 444 -14.49 10.48 -28.84
N TRP A 445 -13.18 10.45 -28.54
CA TRP A 445 -12.63 11.31 -27.49
C TRP A 445 -12.80 12.78 -27.83
N SER A 446 -12.69 13.18 -29.10
CA SER A 446 -13.04 14.53 -29.52
C SER A 446 -14.48 14.91 -29.18
N ALA A 447 -15.45 14.00 -29.36
CA ALA A 447 -16.83 14.29 -28.95
C ALA A 447 -16.95 14.45 -27.42
N HIS A 448 -16.27 13.59 -26.66
CA HIS A 448 -16.25 13.65 -25.19
C HIS A 448 -15.62 14.93 -24.66
N LEU A 449 -14.42 15.31 -25.14
CA LEU A 449 -13.73 16.52 -24.71
C LEU A 449 -14.54 17.78 -25.08
N ARG A 450 -15.12 17.85 -26.29
CA ARG A 450 -15.97 18.97 -26.71
C ARG A 450 -17.20 19.17 -25.80
N SER A 451 -17.73 18.08 -25.24
CA SER A 451 -18.89 18.14 -24.34
C SER A 451 -18.56 18.61 -22.91
N THR A 452 -17.28 18.77 -22.58
CA THR A 452 -16.82 19.08 -21.21
C THR A 452 -16.74 20.60 -21.00
N SER A 453 -15.96 21.32 -21.80
CA SER A 453 -15.84 22.78 -21.69
C SER A 453 -15.36 23.40 -23.00
N ASN A 454 -15.44 24.73 -23.10
CA ASN A 454 -14.89 25.48 -24.23
C ASN A 454 -13.36 25.27 -24.36
N LEU A 455 -12.64 25.17 -23.25
CA LEU A 455 -11.19 24.92 -23.27
C LEU A 455 -10.89 23.50 -23.76
N MET A 456 -11.67 22.50 -23.34
CA MET A 456 -11.51 21.12 -23.81
C MET A 456 -11.92 20.96 -25.28
N THR A 457 -12.86 21.78 -25.77
CA THR A 457 -13.20 21.87 -27.20
C THR A 457 -12.02 22.36 -28.03
N GLN A 458 -11.36 23.43 -27.58
CA GLN A 458 -10.20 24.00 -28.25
C GLN A 458 -9.00 23.07 -28.17
N LEU A 459 -8.74 22.49 -27.00
CA LEU A 459 -7.71 21.46 -26.84
C LEU A 459 -7.95 20.29 -27.80
N SER A 460 -9.18 19.78 -27.92
CA SER A 460 -9.47 18.70 -28.87
C SER A 460 -9.18 19.07 -30.33
N ALA A 461 -9.40 20.31 -30.75
CA ALA A 461 -9.07 20.73 -32.12
C ALA A 461 -7.56 20.76 -32.32
N LEU A 462 -6.82 21.32 -31.36
CA LEU A 462 -5.37 21.38 -31.38
C LEU A 462 -4.72 19.99 -31.33
N LEU A 463 -5.27 19.04 -30.56
CA LEU A 463 -4.78 17.66 -30.55
C LEU A 463 -4.95 16.96 -31.91
N ALA A 464 -6.01 17.30 -32.65
CA ALA A 464 -6.21 16.80 -34.01
C ALA A 464 -5.14 17.33 -34.96
N GLU A 465 -4.80 18.62 -34.88
CA GLU A 465 -3.69 19.21 -35.64
C GLU A 465 -2.34 18.58 -35.27
N VAL A 466 -2.12 18.27 -33.98
CA VAL A 466 -0.92 17.56 -33.51
C VAL A 466 -0.82 16.16 -34.11
N SER A 467 -1.93 15.40 -34.16
CA SER A 467 -1.94 14.06 -34.76
C SER A 467 -1.71 14.04 -36.28
N GLN A 468 -1.94 15.19 -36.93
CA GLN A 468 -1.71 15.39 -38.36
C GLN A 468 -0.35 16.06 -38.62
N GLU A 469 0.48 16.25 -37.59
CA GLU A 469 1.77 16.92 -37.66
C GLU A 469 1.71 18.38 -38.16
N LEU A 470 0.53 19.00 -38.13
CA LEU A 470 0.33 20.41 -38.52
C LEU A 470 0.73 21.38 -37.41
N LEU A 471 0.76 20.91 -36.17
CA LEU A 471 1.10 21.68 -34.98
C LEU A 471 1.95 20.84 -34.04
N THR A 472 2.95 21.45 -33.40
CA THR A 472 3.70 20.75 -32.34
C THR A 472 2.85 20.62 -31.08
N PHE A 473 3.11 19.58 -30.29
CA PHE A 473 2.35 19.37 -29.05
C PHE A 473 2.54 20.54 -28.05
N GLU A 474 3.75 21.13 -28.00
CA GLU A 474 4.06 22.30 -27.18
C GLU A 474 3.27 23.54 -27.64
N ASN A 475 3.13 23.75 -28.95
CA ASN A 475 2.31 24.88 -29.44
C ASN A 475 0.83 24.69 -29.11
N ALA A 476 0.32 23.46 -29.17
CA ALA A 476 -1.04 23.14 -28.73
C ALA A 476 -1.22 23.45 -27.23
N ARG A 477 -0.27 23.03 -26.38
CA ARG A 477 -0.24 23.36 -24.95
C ARG A 477 -0.25 24.86 -24.72
N ASP A 478 0.65 25.59 -25.39
CA ASP A 478 0.86 27.01 -25.18
C ASP A 478 -0.32 27.85 -25.70
N ASN A 479 -1.04 27.39 -26.72
CA ASN A 479 -2.28 27.99 -27.15
C ASN A 479 -3.36 27.92 -26.05
N VAL A 480 -3.60 26.74 -25.47
CA VAL A 480 -4.57 26.59 -24.37
C VAL A 480 -4.13 27.39 -23.15
N ARG A 481 -2.84 27.38 -22.82
CA ARG A 481 -2.29 28.17 -21.73
C ARG A 481 -2.49 29.67 -21.93
N ARG A 482 -2.29 30.18 -23.15
CA ARG A 482 -2.56 31.58 -23.50
C ARG A 482 -4.02 31.96 -23.31
N MET A 483 -4.94 31.08 -23.68
CA MET A 483 -6.37 31.28 -23.45
C MET A 483 -6.70 31.36 -21.96
N MET A 484 -6.14 30.46 -21.14
CA MET A 484 -6.33 30.47 -19.69
C MET A 484 -5.73 31.72 -19.03
N HIS A 485 -4.51 32.10 -19.43
CA HIS A 485 -3.86 33.31 -18.94
C HIS A 485 -4.64 34.58 -19.31
N ALA A 486 -5.18 34.67 -20.52
CA ALA A 486 -5.98 35.82 -20.93
C ALA A 486 -7.24 36.01 -20.08
N VAL A 487 -7.84 34.91 -19.60
CA VAL A 487 -9.03 34.95 -18.73
C VAL A 487 -8.65 35.27 -17.28
N ASN A 488 -7.61 34.64 -16.75
CA ASN A 488 -7.15 34.89 -15.39
C ASN A 488 -5.62 34.84 -15.27
N PRO A 489 -4.92 35.98 -15.51
CA PRO A 489 -3.46 36.05 -15.49
C PRO A 489 -2.84 35.67 -14.15
N GLN A 490 -3.53 35.98 -13.04
CA GLN A 490 -3.04 35.68 -11.69
C GLN A 490 -3.11 34.19 -11.36
N GLN A 491 -4.16 33.50 -11.83
CA GLN A 491 -4.34 32.07 -11.59
C GLN A 491 -3.49 31.21 -12.53
N PHE A 492 -3.20 31.70 -13.75
CA PHE A 492 -2.41 31.01 -14.77
C PHE A 492 -1.21 31.85 -15.21
N PRO A 493 -0.24 32.14 -14.33
CA PRO A 493 0.83 33.07 -14.64
C PRO A 493 1.84 32.54 -15.67
N TYR A 494 2.50 33.47 -16.36
CA TYR A 494 3.72 33.20 -17.12
C TYR A 494 4.97 33.37 -16.23
N GLY A 495 6.12 32.93 -16.73
CA GLY A 495 7.37 32.95 -15.97
C GLY A 495 7.48 31.84 -14.93
N VAL A 496 8.12 32.16 -13.80
CA VAL A 496 8.55 31.20 -12.76
C VAL A 496 7.58 31.06 -11.58
N LEU A 497 6.39 31.67 -11.63
CA LEU A 497 5.43 31.68 -10.51
C LEU A 497 4.68 30.35 -10.32
N GLY A 498 4.91 29.37 -11.21
CA GLY A 498 4.28 28.04 -11.14
C GLY A 498 2.77 28.07 -11.37
N THR A 499 2.18 26.92 -11.70
CA THR A 499 0.73 26.79 -11.88
C THR A 499 0.22 25.70 -10.94
N SER A 500 -0.91 25.95 -10.26
CA SER A 500 -1.58 24.91 -9.46
C SER A 500 -2.31 23.94 -10.40
N ILE A 501 -2.01 22.65 -10.24
CA ILE A 501 -2.68 21.60 -11.02
C ILE A 501 -4.19 21.60 -10.76
N ASP A 502 -4.61 21.83 -9.50
CA ASP A 502 -6.03 21.86 -9.14
C ASP A 502 -6.79 22.97 -9.86
N LYS A 503 -6.13 24.13 -10.01
CA LYS A 503 -6.69 25.27 -10.74
C LYS A 503 -6.74 25.00 -12.24
N LEU A 504 -5.74 24.33 -12.79
CA LEU A 504 -5.70 23.91 -14.20
C LEU A 504 -6.82 22.92 -14.51
N VAL A 505 -6.90 21.81 -13.78
CA VAL A 505 -7.92 20.78 -13.96
C VAL A 505 -9.31 21.37 -13.72
N GLY A 506 -9.50 22.14 -12.65
CA GLY A 506 -10.78 22.78 -12.36
C GLY A 506 -11.29 23.69 -13.48
N ALA A 507 -10.40 24.41 -14.18
CA ALA A 507 -10.77 25.25 -15.31
C ALA A 507 -11.09 24.44 -16.58
N LEU A 508 -10.40 23.32 -16.82
CA LEU A 508 -10.68 22.42 -17.95
C LEU A 508 -12.01 21.67 -17.78
N PHE A 509 -12.34 21.29 -16.54
CA PHE A 509 -13.50 20.47 -16.20
C PHE A 509 -14.68 21.28 -15.63
N HIS A 510 -14.73 22.59 -15.92
CA HIS A 510 -15.84 23.45 -15.55
C HIS A 510 -17.10 23.10 -16.35
N VAL A 511 -17.86 22.12 -15.86
CA VAL A 511 -19.04 21.58 -16.56
C VAL A 511 -20.33 22.25 -16.09
N ASN A 512 -21.15 22.69 -17.05
CA ASN A 512 -22.53 23.16 -16.83
C ASN A 512 -23.58 22.03 -16.98
N ARG A 513 -23.15 20.80 -17.28
CA ARG A 513 -23.99 19.62 -17.51
C ARG A 513 -24.21 18.85 -16.22
N THR A 514 -25.47 18.45 -15.99
CA THR A 514 -25.85 17.60 -14.86
C THR A 514 -25.72 16.13 -15.24
N HIS A 515 -24.98 15.36 -14.44
CA HIS A 515 -24.74 13.92 -14.65
C HIS A 515 -25.58 13.03 -13.73
N ALA A 516 -25.95 13.55 -12.56
CA ALA A 516 -26.83 12.88 -11.61
C ALA A 516 -27.79 13.88 -10.96
N ARG A 517 -29.02 13.43 -10.72
CA ARG A 517 -30.05 14.13 -9.98
C ARG A 517 -30.34 13.37 -8.69
N GLY A 518 -30.53 14.07 -7.57
CA GLY A 518 -30.82 13.41 -6.31
C GLY A 518 -31.77 14.17 -5.41
N GLN A 519 -32.39 13.45 -4.48
CA GLN A 519 -33.22 14.00 -3.42
C GLN A 519 -32.60 13.69 -2.07
N ARG A 520 -32.70 14.66 -1.15
CA ARG A 520 -32.22 14.49 0.22
C ARG A 520 -33.31 13.87 1.08
N LYS A 521 -32.99 12.81 1.79
CA LYS A 521 -33.92 12.04 2.60
C LYS A 521 -33.34 11.69 3.96
N CYS A 522 -34.16 11.76 5.00
CA CYS A 522 -33.79 11.34 6.36
C CYS A 522 -34.03 9.84 6.52
N ASN A 523 -32.98 9.09 6.85
CA ASN A 523 -33.11 7.65 7.12
C ASN A 523 -33.79 7.35 8.46
N THR A 524 -33.90 8.32 9.36
CA THR A 524 -34.50 8.13 10.69
C THR A 524 -36.02 8.35 10.69
N CYS A 525 -36.50 9.42 10.06
CA CYS A 525 -37.93 9.78 10.08
C CYS A 525 -38.60 9.74 8.70
N GLY A 526 -37.85 9.42 7.64
CA GLY A 526 -38.38 9.35 6.27
C GLY A 526 -38.65 10.71 5.63
N TYR A 527 -38.31 11.84 6.27
CA TYR A 527 -38.48 13.17 5.68
C TYR A 527 -37.72 13.28 4.36
N ILE A 528 -38.40 13.72 3.31
CA ILE A 528 -37.81 14.02 2.00
C ILE A 528 -37.84 15.53 1.82
N GLU A 529 -36.70 16.12 1.50
CA GLU A 529 -36.61 17.55 1.23
C GLU A 529 -37.16 17.86 -0.17
N ALA A 530 -37.91 18.95 -0.29
CA ALA A 530 -38.42 19.42 -1.57
C ALA A 530 -37.27 19.96 -2.46
N GLY A 531 -37.24 19.51 -3.71
CA GLY A 531 -36.28 19.94 -4.73
C GLY A 531 -35.30 18.84 -5.17
N GLU A 532 -34.85 18.91 -6.42
CA GLU A 532 -33.79 18.04 -6.95
C GLU A 532 -32.42 18.73 -6.85
N HIS A 533 -31.43 17.97 -6.39
CA HIS A 533 -30.04 18.38 -6.28
C HIS A 533 -29.22 17.79 -7.44
N ARG A 534 -28.32 18.59 -8.02
CA ARG A 534 -27.45 18.21 -9.16
C ARG A 534 -26.03 17.96 -8.65
N LEU A 535 -25.48 16.76 -8.81
CA LEU A 535 -24.49 16.29 -7.83
C LEU A 535 -23.21 15.63 -8.33
N PHE A 536 -23.07 15.32 -9.62
CA PHE A 536 -21.87 14.63 -10.09
C PHE A 536 -20.98 15.55 -10.92
N ALA A 537 -19.91 16.06 -10.29
CA ALA A 537 -18.88 16.84 -10.95
C ALA A 537 -17.78 15.91 -11.51
N PRO A 538 -17.25 16.16 -12.71
CA PRO A 538 -16.19 15.35 -13.28
C PRO A 538 -14.83 15.59 -12.64
N TYR A 539 -14.66 16.67 -11.86
CA TYR A 539 -13.49 16.92 -11.03
C TYR A 539 -13.90 17.00 -9.56
N MET A 540 -13.27 16.18 -8.71
CA MET A 540 -13.60 16.06 -7.29
C MET A 540 -12.33 15.97 -6.44
N CYS A 541 -12.40 16.37 -5.17
CA CYS A 541 -11.32 16.22 -4.21
C CYS A 541 -11.66 15.13 -3.19
N ALA A 542 -10.81 14.10 -3.12
CA ALA A 542 -11.00 12.97 -2.25
C ALA A 542 -10.46 13.21 -0.85
N ILE A 543 -11.39 13.29 0.11
CA ILE A 543 -11.09 13.43 1.54
C ILE A 543 -11.87 12.35 2.31
N PRO A 544 -11.19 11.30 2.80
CA PRO A 544 -11.84 10.27 3.59
C PRO A 544 -12.30 10.83 4.94
N ASN A 545 -13.44 10.35 5.44
CA ASN A 545 -13.95 10.71 6.76
C ASN A 545 -13.47 9.74 7.85
N SER A 546 -13.65 10.10 9.12
CA SER A 546 -13.20 9.29 10.26
C SER A 546 -13.76 7.86 10.23
N SER A 547 -15.05 7.68 9.89
CA SER A 547 -15.64 6.33 9.79
C SER A 547 -15.03 5.49 8.66
N GLN A 548 -14.64 6.11 7.55
CA GLN A 548 -13.93 5.41 6.46
C GLN A 548 -12.51 5.04 6.88
N LEU A 549 -11.81 5.94 7.57
CA LEU A 549 -10.47 5.65 8.09
C LEU A 549 -10.49 4.55 9.15
N GLU A 550 -11.55 4.47 9.96
CA GLU A 550 -11.77 3.37 10.92
C GLU A 550 -12.11 2.05 10.21
N ALA A 551 -12.98 2.09 9.19
CA ALA A 551 -13.40 0.90 8.45
C ALA A 551 -12.29 0.35 7.53
N TYR A 552 -11.39 1.20 7.05
CA TYR A 552 -10.29 0.85 6.15
C TYR A 552 -8.95 1.35 6.71
N PRO A 553 -8.43 0.71 7.78
CA PRO A 553 -7.22 1.15 8.47
C PRO A 553 -5.97 1.08 7.58
N ASP A 554 -5.95 0.16 6.61
CA ASP A 554 -4.85 0.02 5.64
C ASP A 554 -4.95 1.00 4.46
N GLY A 555 -6.10 1.66 4.30
CA GLY A 555 -6.36 2.71 3.32
C GLY A 555 -7.70 2.57 2.60
N VAL A 556 -8.37 3.70 2.40
CA VAL A 556 -9.72 3.82 1.82
C VAL A 556 -9.65 3.74 0.30
N PRO A 557 -10.25 2.73 -0.35
CA PRO A 557 -10.36 2.67 -1.81
C PRO A 557 -11.16 3.85 -2.35
N ILE A 558 -10.68 4.45 -3.44
CA ILE A 558 -11.35 5.60 -4.07
C ILE A 558 -12.76 5.25 -4.55
N SER A 559 -12.99 4.02 -5.00
CA SER A 559 -14.33 3.52 -5.32
C SER A 559 -15.28 3.58 -4.11
N VAL A 560 -14.81 3.22 -2.91
CA VAL A 560 -15.59 3.30 -1.67
C VAL A 560 -15.80 4.75 -1.26
N TRP A 561 -14.73 5.55 -1.27
CA TRP A 561 -14.83 6.97 -0.95
C TRP A 561 -15.87 7.66 -1.84
N LEU A 562 -15.81 7.43 -3.15
CA LEU A 562 -16.71 8.05 -4.12
C LEU A 562 -18.17 7.63 -3.91
N GLN A 563 -18.44 6.34 -3.64
CA GLN A 563 -19.80 5.87 -3.38
C GLN A 563 -20.43 6.52 -2.15
N ASP A 564 -19.64 6.70 -1.09
CA ASP A 564 -20.08 7.35 0.15
C ASP A 564 -20.22 8.87 -0.02
N ASP A 565 -19.26 9.51 -0.68
CA ASP A 565 -19.24 10.95 -0.89
C ASP A 565 -20.49 11.41 -1.64
N LEU A 566 -20.88 10.67 -2.69
CA LEU A 566 -22.11 10.92 -3.45
C LEU A 566 -23.41 10.81 -2.63
N ARG A 567 -23.39 10.06 -1.52
CA ARG A 567 -24.55 9.87 -0.64
C ARG A 567 -24.54 10.81 0.56
N ARG A 568 -23.39 11.40 0.87
CA ARG A 568 -23.17 12.15 2.11
C ARG A 568 -23.74 13.56 1.98
N THR A 569 -24.40 14.01 3.05
CA THR A 569 -24.74 15.43 3.20
C THR A 569 -24.44 15.90 4.62
N PHE A 570 -24.14 17.18 4.76
CA PHE A 570 -23.96 17.83 6.05
C PHE A 570 -25.27 18.45 6.58
N VAL A 571 -26.38 18.27 5.87
CA VAL A 571 -27.67 18.87 6.21
C VAL A 571 -28.37 18.08 7.30
N ARG A 572 -28.76 18.77 8.36
CA ARG A 572 -29.55 18.19 9.45
C ARG A 572 -31.00 18.03 9.03
N CYS A 573 -31.63 16.94 9.44
CA CYS A 573 -33.06 16.75 9.20
C CYS A 573 -33.86 17.76 10.04
N PRO A 574 -34.73 18.59 9.43
CA PRO A 574 -35.51 19.58 10.17
C PRO A 574 -36.53 18.92 11.13
N VAL A 575 -37.14 17.80 10.72
CA VAL A 575 -38.12 17.06 11.53
C VAL A 575 -37.47 16.40 12.75
N CYS A 576 -36.34 15.71 12.57
CA CYS A 576 -35.63 15.11 13.69
C CYS A 576 -35.04 16.16 14.63
N ALA A 577 -34.54 17.27 14.08
CA ALA A 577 -34.02 18.37 14.89
C ALA A 577 -35.10 18.99 15.77
N ALA A 578 -36.33 19.14 15.26
CA ALA A 578 -37.48 19.59 16.06
C ALA A 578 -37.82 18.61 17.21
N ASN A 579 -37.54 17.32 17.03
CA ASN A 579 -37.76 16.28 18.04
C ASN A 579 -36.49 15.95 18.87
N ASN A 580 -35.55 16.90 19.02
CA ASN A 580 -34.28 16.73 19.73
C ASN A 580 -33.43 15.51 19.31
N THR A 581 -33.66 14.99 18.11
CA THR A 581 -32.96 13.83 17.56
C THR A 581 -31.93 14.27 16.53
N ARG A 582 -30.66 13.89 16.72
CA ARG A 582 -29.58 14.24 15.79
C ARG A 582 -29.57 13.28 14.60
N SER A 583 -30.29 13.65 13.53
CA SER A 583 -30.26 12.93 12.24
C SER A 583 -29.87 13.87 11.10
N ARG A 584 -29.14 13.33 10.10
CA ARG A 584 -28.77 14.04 8.87
C ARG A 584 -29.56 13.49 7.69
N LEU A 585 -29.73 14.31 6.67
CA LEU A 585 -30.25 13.85 5.39
C LEU A 585 -29.13 13.12 4.63
N THR A 586 -29.48 12.05 3.93
CA THR A 586 -28.64 11.37 2.95
C THR A 586 -29.15 11.65 1.56
N MET A 587 -28.27 11.62 0.58
CA MET A 587 -28.61 11.83 -0.81
C MET A 587 -28.98 10.50 -1.47
N GLU A 588 -30.19 10.41 -2.01
CA GLU A 588 -30.59 9.37 -2.95
C GLU A 588 -30.49 9.96 -4.36
N TYR A 589 -29.59 9.44 -5.20
CA TYR A 589 -29.39 9.94 -6.56
C TYR A 589 -29.77 8.91 -7.61
N VAL A 590 -30.18 9.41 -8.77
CA VAL A 590 -30.31 8.71 -10.03
C VAL A 590 -29.23 9.26 -10.95
N VAL A 591 -28.34 8.39 -11.41
CA VAL A 591 -27.32 8.75 -12.40
C VAL A 591 -27.98 8.73 -13.77
N ASP A 592 -28.08 9.88 -14.43
CA ASP A 592 -28.62 9.98 -15.78
C ASP A 592 -27.55 9.63 -16.82
N SER A 593 -26.31 10.06 -16.57
CA SER A 593 -25.15 9.77 -17.40
C SER A 593 -23.87 10.08 -16.64
N LEU A 594 -22.75 9.41 -16.94
CA LEU A 594 -21.46 9.76 -16.37
C LEU A 594 -20.59 10.56 -17.32
N PRO A 595 -19.76 11.48 -16.79
CA PRO A 595 -18.75 12.13 -17.60
C PRO A 595 -17.74 11.07 -18.10
N PRO A 596 -17.32 11.12 -19.38
CA PRO A 596 -16.35 10.18 -19.93
C PRO A 596 -14.98 10.20 -19.25
N LEU A 597 -14.61 11.35 -18.68
CA LEU A 597 -13.42 11.54 -17.85
C LEU A 597 -13.84 11.92 -16.44
N ILE A 598 -13.22 11.29 -15.45
CA ILE A 598 -13.34 11.63 -14.03
C ILE A 598 -11.94 11.88 -13.50
N VAL A 599 -11.71 13.06 -12.94
CA VAL A 599 -10.45 13.42 -12.29
C VAL A 599 -10.68 13.55 -10.79
N ILE A 600 -9.85 12.87 -10.01
CA ILE A 600 -9.96 12.84 -8.54
C ILE A 600 -8.64 13.35 -7.96
N ALA A 601 -8.69 14.54 -7.37
CA ALA A 601 -7.59 15.08 -6.58
C ALA A 601 -7.45 14.30 -5.27
N ILE A 602 -6.21 13.99 -4.90
CA ILE A 602 -5.85 13.21 -3.73
C ILE A 602 -5.28 14.15 -2.67
N ASP A 603 -6.01 14.31 -1.56
CA ASP A 603 -5.57 15.15 -0.43
C ASP A 603 -5.29 14.32 0.84
N HIS A 604 -5.20 13.00 0.72
CA HIS A 604 -4.99 12.12 1.87
C HIS A 604 -4.15 10.88 1.54
N ALA A 605 -3.09 10.65 2.33
CA ALA A 605 -2.13 9.55 2.12
C ALA A 605 -2.73 8.14 2.28
N SER A 606 -3.85 8.04 3.02
CA SER A 606 -4.57 6.77 3.22
C SER A 606 -5.52 6.41 2.07
N LEU A 607 -5.52 7.10 0.93
CA LEU A 607 -6.36 6.72 -0.21
C LEU A 607 -5.68 5.62 -1.05
N HIS A 608 -6.47 4.62 -1.45
CA HIS A 608 -6.08 3.55 -2.37
C HIS A 608 -6.65 3.80 -3.76
N TYR A 609 -5.81 3.70 -4.78
CA TYR A 609 -6.17 4.06 -6.15
C TYR A 609 -6.82 2.87 -6.83
N SER A 610 -8.15 2.82 -6.78
CA SER A 610 -8.93 1.77 -7.45
C SER A 610 -8.57 1.72 -8.94
N ARG A 611 -8.28 0.55 -9.50
CA ARG A 611 -7.95 0.42 -10.94
C ARG A 611 -9.14 0.73 -11.85
N SER A 612 -10.35 0.49 -11.35
CA SER A 612 -11.60 0.81 -12.03
C SER A 612 -12.65 1.37 -11.07
N LEU A 613 -13.56 2.18 -11.63
CA LEU A 613 -14.75 2.69 -10.98
C LEU A 613 -15.96 2.16 -11.74
N CYS A 614 -16.87 1.49 -11.04
CA CYS A 614 -18.07 0.88 -11.63
C CYS A 614 -19.32 1.60 -11.11
N PHE A 615 -20.21 1.98 -12.03
CA PHE A 615 -21.43 2.72 -11.72
C PHE A 615 -22.65 2.15 -12.43
N GLU A 616 -23.67 1.80 -11.66
CA GLU A 616 -24.92 1.25 -12.19
C GLU A 616 -25.80 2.39 -12.71
N ILE A 617 -26.11 2.36 -14.00
CA ILE A 617 -26.90 3.37 -14.71
C ILE A 617 -28.01 2.65 -15.45
N SER A 618 -29.27 2.88 -15.07
CA SER A 618 -30.44 2.35 -15.77
C SER A 618 -30.37 0.82 -16.05
N ASN A 619 -29.96 0.03 -15.05
CA ASN A 619 -29.74 -1.43 -15.13
C ASN A 619 -28.59 -1.87 -16.06
N SER A 620 -27.69 -0.95 -16.42
CA SER A 620 -26.45 -1.23 -17.16
C SER A 620 -25.23 -0.83 -16.33
N MET A 621 -24.13 -1.57 -16.48
CA MET A 621 -22.89 -1.30 -15.78
C MET A 621 -21.98 -0.43 -16.63
N SER A 622 -21.70 0.81 -16.20
CA SER A 622 -20.67 1.66 -16.80
C SER A 622 -19.37 1.52 -16.00
N MET A 623 -18.24 1.33 -16.68
CA MET A 623 -16.92 1.19 -16.07
C MET A 623 -15.99 2.31 -16.54
N HIS A 624 -15.22 2.88 -15.62
CA HIS A 624 -14.10 3.75 -15.90
C HIS A 624 -12.81 3.11 -15.39
N ARG A 625 -11.74 3.12 -16.18
CA ARG A 625 -10.43 2.61 -15.78
C ARG A 625 -9.45 3.75 -15.53
N LEU A 626 -8.54 3.54 -14.59
CA LEU A 626 -7.45 4.46 -14.31
C LEU A 626 -6.51 4.51 -15.53
N ARG A 627 -6.36 5.70 -16.12
CA ARG A 627 -5.54 5.95 -17.32
C ARG A 627 -4.38 6.89 -17.08
N GLY A 628 -4.39 7.64 -15.99
CA GLY A 628 -3.23 8.44 -15.64
C GLY A 628 -3.17 8.81 -14.18
N VAL A 629 -1.96 9.11 -13.74
CA VAL A 629 -1.64 9.59 -12.39
C VAL A 629 -0.72 10.79 -12.52
N ILE A 630 -1.08 11.90 -11.89
CA ILE A 630 -0.25 13.10 -11.83
C ILE A 630 0.46 13.11 -10.48
N TYR A 631 1.74 13.44 -10.50
CA TYR A 631 2.60 13.54 -9.34
C TYR A 631 3.10 14.96 -9.20
N GLY A 632 3.16 15.48 -7.98
CA GLY A 632 3.66 16.83 -7.73
C GLY A 632 4.40 16.95 -6.41
N GLY A 633 5.47 17.73 -6.43
CA GLY A 633 6.31 18.00 -5.26
C GLY A 633 7.56 18.77 -5.68
N GLY A 634 8.05 19.64 -4.80
CA GLY A 634 9.23 20.46 -5.10
C GLY A 634 9.06 21.40 -6.30
N PHE A 635 7.85 21.97 -6.47
CA PHE A 635 7.50 22.90 -7.56
C PHE A 635 7.60 22.30 -8.97
N HIS A 636 7.49 20.98 -9.09
CA HIS A 636 7.55 20.26 -10.36
C HIS A 636 6.48 19.16 -10.43
N PHE A 637 5.91 18.96 -11.62
CA PHE A 637 4.88 17.96 -11.89
C PHE A 637 5.34 16.94 -12.94
N THR A 638 4.99 15.69 -12.72
CA THR A 638 5.28 14.57 -13.64
C THR A 638 4.05 13.67 -13.75
N ALA A 639 4.01 12.78 -14.73
CA ALA A 639 2.85 11.92 -14.95
C ALA A 639 3.22 10.47 -15.21
N ARG A 640 2.27 9.58 -14.93
CA ARG A 640 2.22 8.25 -15.53
C ARG A 640 0.97 8.13 -16.39
N TYR A 641 1.13 7.57 -17.58
CA TYR A 641 0.04 7.15 -18.46
C TYR A 641 -0.09 5.62 -18.41
N ILE A 642 -1.32 5.13 -18.42
CA ILE A 642 -1.65 3.70 -18.38
C ILE A 642 -2.46 3.36 -19.63
N SER A 643 -1.84 2.60 -20.53
CA SER A 643 -2.42 2.17 -21.80
C SER A 643 -3.59 1.21 -21.65
N GLU A 644 -4.29 0.90 -22.74
CA GLU A 644 -5.44 -0.01 -22.76
C GLU A 644 -5.16 -1.41 -22.23
N SER A 645 -3.96 -1.92 -22.55
CA SER A 645 -3.42 -3.21 -22.10
C SER A 645 -2.85 -3.18 -20.68
N GLY A 646 -2.88 -2.03 -20.00
CA GLY A 646 -2.37 -1.87 -18.63
C GLY A 646 -0.88 -1.53 -18.56
N VAL A 647 -0.18 -1.34 -19.69
CA VAL A 647 1.23 -0.90 -19.71
C VAL A 647 1.34 0.53 -19.20
N VAL A 648 2.27 0.76 -18.27
CA VAL A 648 2.52 2.00 -17.56
C VAL A 648 3.76 2.70 -18.12
N TRP A 649 3.60 3.99 -18.40
CA TRP A 649 4.61 4.85 -18.99
C TRP A 649 4.81 6.10 -18.15
N PHE A 650 6.05 6.39 -17.75
CA PHE A 650 6.41 7.58 -16.99
C PHE A 650 6.83 8.74 -17.91
N HIS A 651 6.41 9.95 -17.58
CA HIS A 651 6.75 11.16 -18.31
C HIS A 651 7.17 12.30 -17.36
N ASP A 652 8.30 12.92 -17.69
CA ASP A 652 8.80 14.15 -17.07
C ASP A 652 9.40 15.05 -18.15
N GLY A 653 8.70 16.13 -18.48
CA GLY A 653 9.12 17.04 -19.55
C GLY A 653 10.50 17.67 -19.34
N MET A 654 11.05 17.66 -18.13
CA MET A 654 12.42 18.12 -17.86
C MET A 654 13.48 17.06 -18.20
N THR A 655 13.20 15.79 -17.91
CA THR A 655 14.22 14.72 -17.93
C THR A 655 14.02 13.75 -19.09
N THR A 656 12.77 13.42 -19.42
CA THR A 656 12.43 12.49 -20.51
C THR A 656 12.08 13.21 -21.81
N GLY A 657 11.81 14.52 -21.75
CA GLY A 657 11.45 15.32 -22.92
C GLY A 657 10.18 14.79 -23.59
N ARG A 658 10.23 14.51 -24.89
CA ARG A 658 9.07 13.92 -25.62
C ARG A 658 8.85 12.44 -25.32
N ALA A 659 9.86 11.74 -24.80
CA ALA A 659 9.77 10.31 -24.57
C ALA A 659 9.00 10.02 -23.28
N CYS A 660 8.21 8.95 -23.31
CA CYS A 660 7.71 8.32 -22.10
C CYS A 660 8.51 7.05 -21.83
N GLU A 661 8.98 6.87 -20.60
CA GLU A 661 9.74 5.70 -20.18
C GLU A 661 8.81 4.55 -19.81
N LEU A 662 9.07 3.36 -20.35
CA LEU A 662 8.33 2.15 -20.01
C LEU A 662 8.68 1.71 -18.57
N GLU A 663 7.67 1.52 -17.72
CA GLU A 663 7.87 1.06 -16.34
C GLU A 663 7.25 -0.33 -16.06
N GLY A 664 6.56 -0.93 -17.03
CA GLY A 664 6.00 -2.28 -16.94
C GLY A 664 4.47 -2.32 -17.08
N ASN A 665 3.84 -3.42 -16.66
CA ASN A 665 2.37 -3.57 -16.69
C ASN A 665 1.77 -3.40 -15.29
N LEU A 666 0.69 -2.62 -15.18
CA LEU A 666 0.02 -2.30 -13.92
C LEU A 666 -0.38 -3.56 -13.12
N ASP A 667 -0.73 -4.66 -13.79
CA ASP A 667 -1.11 -5.90 -13.12
C ASP A 667 0.07 -6.59 -12.43
N ASN A 668 1.29 -6.36 -12.93
CA ASN A 668 2.53 -6.92 -12.39
C ASN A 668 3.24 -5.97 -11.42
N LEU A 669 2.79 -4.71 -11.35
CA LEU A 669 3.40 -3.68 -10.51
C LEU A 669 2.81 -3.70 -9.09
N PRO A 670 3.62 -3.35 -8.06
CA PRO A 670 3.15 -3.27 -6.68
C PRO A 670 1.90 -2.39 -6.50
N HIS A 671 1.01 -2.73 -5.57
CA HIS A 671 -0.22 -1.96 -5.34
C HIS A 671 0.03 -0.51 -4.89
N ASP A 672 1.18 -0.22 -4.25
CA ASP A 672 1.59 1.14 -3.88
C ASP A 672 2.45 1.84 -4.96
N PHE A 673 2.76 1.17 -6.07
CA PHE A 673 3.61 1.70 -7.14
C PHE A 673 3.13 3.07 -7.64
N LEU A 674 1.81 3.22 -7.80
CA LEU A 674 1.22 4.46 -8.29
C LEU A 674 1.21 5.59 -7.25
N ARG A 675 1.50 5.35 -5.95
CA ARG A 675 1.43 6.39 -4.90
C ARG A 675 2.52 7.45 -5.01
N SER A 676 3.65 7.11 -5.60
CA SER A 676 4.72 8.07 -5.84
C SER A 676 5.53 7.71 -7.07
N ALA A 677 6.08 8.72 -7.74
CA ALA A 677 7.01 8.55 -8.84
C ALA A 677 8.20 9.48 -8.61
N ARG A 678 9.41 8.91 -8.66
CA ARG A 678 10.68 9.65 -8.50
C ARG A 678 10.69 10.65 -7.33
N GLY A 679 10.19 10.21 -6.17
CA GLY A 679 10.14 11.01 -4.94
C GLY A 679 8.98 12.02 -4.84
N LYS A 680 8.08 12.09 -5.83
CA LYS A 680 6.88 12.94 -5.79
C LYS A 680 5.63 12.11 -5.49
N PRO A 681 4.78 12.51 -4.52
CA PRO A 681 3.50 11.84 -4.27
C PRO A 681 2.53 12.07 -5.43
N ALA A 682 1.60 11.14 -5.62
CA ALA A 682 0.47 11.32 -6.52
C ALA A 682 -0.52 12.33 -5.92
N ILE A 683 -1.06 13.18 -6.79
CA ILE A 683 -1.94 14.29 -6.43
C ILE A 683 -3.24 14.29 -7.23
N ASP A 684 -3.27 13.72 -8.45
CA ASP A 684 -4.49 13.55 -9.23
C ASP A 684 -4.53 12.16 -9.87
N LEU A 685 -5.73 11.57 -9.94
CA LEU A 685 -6.02 10.38 -10.72
C LEU A 685 -6.97 10.70 -11.87
N VAL A 686 -6.66 10.18 -13.05
CA VAL A 686 -7.46 10.36 -14.26
C VAL A 686 -8.08 9.03 -14.66
N TYR A 687 -9.40 8.96 -14.56
CA TYR A 687 -10.22 7.81 -14.95
C TYR A 687 -10.92 8.09 -16.28
N ALA A 688 -10.90 7.13 -17.18
CA ALA A 688 -11.53 7.21 -18.49
C ALA A 688 -12.55 6.08 -18.67
N LYS A 689 -13.70 6.40 -19.27
CA LYS A 689 -14.76 5.43 -19.58
C LYS A 689 -14.22 4.32 -20.50
N VAL A 690 -14.59 3.08 -20.20
CA VAL A 690 -14.34 1.90 -21.03
C VAL A 690 -15.60 1.60 -21.85
N LYS A 691 -15.41 1.08 -23.07
CA LYS A 691 -16.51 0.60 -23.91
C LYS A 691 -17.12 -0.69 -23.40
#